data_AF-A0A7V9ISL7-F1
#
_entry.id   AF-A0A7V9ISL7-F1
#
_cell.length_a   1.000
_cell.length_b   1.000
_cell.length_c   1.000
_cell.angle_alpha   90.00
_cell.angle_beta   90.00
_cell.angle_gamma   90.00
#
_symmetry.space_group_name_H-M   'P 1'
#
loop_
_entity.id
_entity.type
_entity.pdbx_description
1 polymer ?
#
loop_
_entity_poly.entity_id
_entity_poly.type
_entity_poly.pdbx_seq_one_letter_code
_entity_poly.pdbx_strand_id
1 'polypeptide(L)'
;MLFDRILRAGEGKILRRLKAIANHIDTLEDDFADLTDAELKAKTDEFKARLDDGETLDEILPEAYATVREAAKRTLGQRHYHVQMMGGAAMHLGNIAEMRTGEGKTLAGTLPAYLNALPGNGVHIVTVNDYLAKRDSEWMGRVHRFLGLSVGVILANETPAHRRDQYNHDITYGTNNEFGFDYLRDNMAWSKDALVQRGHRYAIVDEVDSILIDEARTPLIISGPAEQSAKWYTEFARISPLLKRDRHYDVEEGKRTVAITEEGVEFVEDQLGIENLYEAVNTPLIGYLMNALKVKELYKKDRDYIVVDGEVLIVDEFTGRVLAGRRYNEGMHQAIEAKEKVKIKDENQTLATITLQNYFRLYDKLAGMTGTAQTEAAELSQIYGLGVVPIPTNRPMVRADEADVIYKTEVAKFEAVVDDIEERSEAGQPILCGTASVEKSELLAGLLLKRGIPHEVLNAKFHAKEAAIIAQAGRKGAVTVATNMAGRGTDIVLGGNAEFMANAELDKAGLVPSETPEEYEAAWPGALEKAEQQVAEEHDEVIEAGGLYVLGTERHESRRIDNQLRGRSGRQGDPGVSRFYLSLADDLMKRFNSSAVEVMMNTLKIPDDQPIESKMVSRAIKSAQTQVEQQNFEIRKNVLKYDDVMSRQREVIYGERRRVLEGADLHEQIRHMLDDVVRDYVVGATAAGYPEDWDLDQLWTALKTLYPVSLTEEDLLEQVGGERSGLSTELLQEEIIGDAHSAYDAREEELGAEVMRELERKVVLSVLDRKWREHLYEMDYLREGIHLRAMAQRDPAVEYGREGFTMFTAMLDGIKEESVGYLFNVEVSVKPTTDAAAAETEPADAALVAAEQAATPDTAEQPAGARAPVTAAKTAAKAKRPAAVRAVSPTPAATAATIKAAPQLTAKGLGEPAVPKVLQYSAPTLDSPEPARKSRAAVKTATVTGNSGPSRNAPCHCGSGKKYKRCHGAPGNE
;
A
#
# COMPACT_ATOMS: atom_id res chain seq x y z
N MET A 1 -7.12 27.31 -24.99
CA MET A 1 -6.47 27.35 -26.33
C MET A 1 -5.07 27.97 -26.31
N LEU A 2 -4.82 29.13 -25.67
CA LEU A 2 -3.46 29.68 -25.57
C LEU A 2 -2.58 28.93 -24.54
N PHE A 3 -3.14 28.58 -23.37
CA PHE A 3 -2.50 27.75 -22.34
C PHE A 3 -2.17 26.33 -22.83
N ASP A 4 -3.09 25.69 -23.56
CA ASP A 4 -2.87 24.39 -24.22
C ASP A 4 -1.67 24.41 -25.19
N ARG A 5 -1.50 25.50 -25.96
CA ARG A 5 -0.35 25.64 -26.87
C ARG A 5 0.96 25.84 -26.14
N ILE A 6 0.95 26.46 -24.96
CA ILE A 6 2.15 26.70 -24.14
C ILE A 6 2.58 25.41 -23.43
N LEU A 7 1.65 24.61 -22.89
CA LEU A 7 1.93 23.27 -22.37
C LEU A 7 2.43 22.32 -23.47
N ARG A 8 1.84 22.38 -24.68
CA ARG A 8 2.26 21.59 -25.85
C ARG A 8 3.52 22.09 -26.55
N ALA A 9 4.09 23.24 -26.17
CA ALA A 9 5.25 23.83 -26.84
C ALA A 9 6.55 23.01 -26.70
N GLY A 10 6.56 21.97 -25.85
CA GLY A 10 7.66 21.01 -25.69
C GLY A 10 7.39 19.59 -26.23
N GLU A 11 6.14 19.15 -26.30
CA GLU A 11 5.74 17.78 -26.67
C GLU A 11 6.27 17.38 -28.06
N GLY A 12 6.20 18.30 -29.04
CA GLY A 12 6.72 18.05 -30.38
C GLY A 12 8.24 17.95 -30.45
N LYS A 13 8.99 18.49 -29.47
CA LYS A 13 10.46 18.35 -29.40
C LYS A 13 10.84 17.01 -28.79
N ILE A 14 10.19 16.61 -27.68
CA ILE A 14 10.46 15.30 -27.04
C ILE A 14 10.07 14.15 -27.97
N LEU A 15 8.91 14.21 -28.63
CA LEU A 15 8.52 13.17 -29.61
C LEU A 15 9.51 13.03 -30.77
N ARG A 16 10.07 14.13 -31.26
CA ARG A 16 11.14 14.08 -32.29
C ARG A 16 12.41 13.43 -31.76
N ARG A 17 12.80 13.71 -30.51
CA ARG A 17 13.94 13.05 -29.85
C ARG A 17 13.69 11.55 -29.70
N LEU A 18 12.53 11.17 -29.18
CA LEU A 18 12.16 9.76 -29.00
C LEU A 18 12.13 9.00 -30.33
N LYS A 19 11.57 9.61 -31.38
CA LYS A 19 11.59 9.04 -32.73
C LYS A 19 13.01 8.87 -33.27
N ALA A 20 13.90 9.84 -33.04
CA ALA A 20 15.29 9.73 -33.45
C ALA A 20 16.02 8.58 -32.73
N ILE A 21 15.78 8.41 -31.42
CA ILE A 21 16.30 7.28 -30.63
C ILE A 21 15.78 5.96 -31.18
N ALA A 22 14.46 5.84 -31.36
CA ALA A 22 13.84 4.62 -31.89
C ALA A 22 14.35 4.27 -33.30
N ASN A 23 14.50 5.28 -34.18
CA ASN A 23 15.10 5.07 -35.51
C ASN A 23 16.54 4.55 -35.43
N HIS A 24 17.35 5.06 -34.49
CA HIS A 24 18.72 4.58 -34.30
C HIS A 24 18.70 3.12 -33.84
N ILE A 25 17.87 2.78 -32.85
CA ILE A 25 17.73 1.38 -32.39
C ILE A 25 17.32 0.45 -33.55
N ASP A 26 16.40 0.90 -34.41
CA ASP A 26 15.99 0.12 -35.59
C ASP A 26 17.15 -0.15 -36.56
N THR A 27 18.15 0.74 -36.66
CA THR A 27 19.33 0.50 -37.50
C THR A 27 20.32 -0.50 -36.93
N LEU A 28 20.24 -0.81 -35.64
CA LEU A 28 21.13 -1.76 -34.96
C LEU A 28 20.58 -3.20 -34.97
N GLU A 29 19.33 -3.41 -35.39
CA GLU A 29 18.65 -4.70 -35.22
C GLU A 29 19.38 -5.89 -35.85
N ASP A 30 19.90 -5.72 -37.07
CA ASP A 30 20.60 -6.79 -37.80
C ASP A 30 21.89 -7.22 -37.07
N ASP A 31 22.62 -6.26 -36.50
CA ASP A 31 23.87 -6.53 -35.75
C ASP A 31 23.62 -7.41 -34.51
N PHE A 32 22.46 -7.25 -33.87
CA PHE A 32 22.08 -8.02 -32.68
C PHE A 32 21.40 -9.35 -33.04
N ALA A 33 20.70 -9.42 -34.17
CA ALA A 33 20.09 -10.65 -34.66
C ALA A 33 21.13 -11.75 -34.94
N ASP A 34 22.33 -11.36 -35.39
CA ASP A 34 23.43 -12.27 -35.70
C ASP A 34 24.15 -12.83 -34.46
N LEU A 35 23.95 -12.23 -33.28
CA LEU A 35 24.59 -12.69 -32.04
C LEU A 35 24.02 -14.04 -31.58
N THR A 36 24.89 -14.90 -31.05
CA THR A 36 24.44 -16.10 -30.32
C THR A 36 23.80 -15.72 -28.97
N ASP A 37 23.03 -16.63 -28.37
CA ASP A 37 22.42 -16.40 -27.05
C ASP A 37 23.48 -16.08 -25.97
N ALA A 38 24.65 -16.70 -26.07
CA ALA A 38 25.76 -16.45 -25.15
C ALA A 38 26.36 -15.04 -25.35
N GLU A 39 26.53 -14.60 -26.59
CA GLU A 39 27.03 -13.26 -26.92
C GLU A 39 26.02 -12.17 -26.53
N LEU A 40 24.73 -12.42 -26.80
CA LEU A 40 23.65 -11.50 -26.45
C LEU A 40 23.51 -11.34 -24.93
N LYS A 41 23.68 -12.43 -24.16
CA LYS A 41 23.76 -12.36 -22.70
C LYS A 41 25.03 -11.66 -22.22
N ALA A 42 26.17 -11.88 -22.87
CA ALA A 42 27.44 -11.25 -22.50
C ALA A 42 27.43 -9.72 -22.67
N LYS A 43 26.51 -9.17 -23.48
CA LYS A 43 26.31 -7.72 -23.59
C LYS A 43 25.98 -7.06 -22.25
N THR A 44 25.33 -7.76 -21.32
CA THR A 44 25.06 -7.23 -19.98
C THR A 44 26.35 -6.90 -19.23
N ASP A 45 27.33 -7.79 -19.25
CA ASP A 45 28.61 -7.59 -18.58
C ASP A 45 29.45 -6.53 -19.30
N GLU A 46 29.39 -6.48 -20.63
CA GLU A 46 30.01 -5.43 -21.45
C GLU A 46 29.47 -4.04 -21.10
N PHE A 47 28.14 -3.88 -21.00
CA PHE A 47 27.55 -2.60 -20.63
C PHE A 47 27.86 -2.19 -19.21
N LYS A 48 27.88 -3.14 -18.25
CA LYS A 48 28.31 -2.85 -16.87
C LYS A 48 29.74 -2.34 -16.82
N ALA A 49 30.66 -2.99 -17.53
CA ALA A 49 32.05 -2.54 -17.63
C ALA A 49 32.17 -1.14 -18.26
N ARG A 50 31.40 -0.83 -19.31
CA ARG A 50 31.39 0.50 -19.94
C ARG A 50 30.86 1.59 -19.01
N LEU A 51 29.86 1.29 -18.19
CA LEU A 51 29.37 2.20 -17.16
C LEU A 51 30.43 2.45 -16.07
N ASP A 52 31.15 1.39 -15.67
CA ASP A 52 32.27 1.50 -14.73
C ASP A 52 33.44 2.33 -15.32
N ASP A 53 33.65 2.25 -16.64
CA ASP A 53 34.62 3.05 -17.40
C ASP A 53 34.17 4.52 -17.63
N GLY A 54 32.94 4.88 -17.24
CA GLY A 54 32.43 6.24 -17.23
C GLY A 54 31.48 6.63 -18.37
N GLU A 55 31.06 5.69 -19.23
CA GLU A 55 29.93 5.93 -20.14
C GLU A 55 28.62 6.11 -19.35
N THR A 56 27.69 6.84 -19.94
CA THR A 56 26.38 7.11 -19.32
C THR A 56 25.31 6.16 -19.82
N LEU A 57 24.23 5.98 -19.03
CA LEU A 57 23.07 5.20 -19.45
C LEU A 57 22.45 5.71 -20.76
N ASP A 58 22.48 7.02 -21.00
CA ASP A 58 21.97 7.66 -22.22
C ASP A 58 22.79 7.25 -23.47
N GLU A 59 24.10 7.07 -23.32
CA GLU A 59 25.01 6.70 -24.41
C GLU A 59 24.85 5.24 -24.81
N ILE A 60 24.71 4.33 -23.84
CA ILE A 60 24.53 2.90 -24.10
C ILE A 60 23.08 2.52 -24.44
N LEU A 61 22.12 3.44 -24.27
CA LEU A 61 20.68 3.18 -24.45
C LEU A 61 20.35 2.49 -25.78
N PRO A 62 20.85 2.93 -26.95
CA PRO A 62 20.45 2.32 -28.22
C PRO A 62 20.83 0.83 -28.31
N GLU A 63 22.05 0.49 -27.89
CA GLU A 63 22.58 -0.87 -27.92
C GLU A 63 21.92 -1.76 -26.84
N ALA A 64 21.70 -1.22 -25.65
CA ALA A 64 20.96 -1.89 -24.59
C ALA A 64 19.51 -2.22 -25.02
N TYR A 65 18.84 -1.30 -25.73
CA TYR A 65 17.47 -1.52 -26.22
C TYR A 65 17.42 -2.51 -27.38
N ALA A 66 18.40 -2.50 -28.27
CA ALA A 66 18.54 -3.52 -29.32
C ALA A 66 18.75 -4.91 -28.70
N THR A 67 19.59 -5.00 -27.66
CA THR A 67 19.81 -6.24 -26.88
C THR A 67 18.49 -6.79 -26.31
N VAL A 68 17.70 -5.93 -25.66
CA VAL A 68 16.41 -6.32 -25.05
C VAL A 68 15.37 -6.70 -26.11
N ARG A 69 15.32 -6.00 -27.25
CA ARG A 69 14.43 -6.34 -28.36
C ARG A 69 14.69 -7.76 -28.86
N GLU A 70 15.95 -8.07 -29.13
CA GLU A 70 16.31 -9.39 -29.65
C GLU A 70 16.08 -10.48 -28.60
N ALA A 71 16.37 -10.22 -27.33
CA ALA A 71 16.04 -11.13 -26.24
C ALA A 71 14.52 -11.40 -26.15
N ALA A 72 13.68 -10.36 -26.23
CA ALA A 72 12.22 -10.53 -26.20
C ALA A 72 11.70 -11.34 -27.39
N LYS A 73 12.27 -11.12 -28.58
CA LYS A 73 11.96 -11.91 -29.78
C LYS A 73 12.31 -13.39 -29.58
N ARG A 74 13.47 -13.70 -29.00
CA ARG A 74 13.92 -15.09 -28.75
C ARG A 74 13.14 -15.78 -27.63
N THR A 75 12.85 -15.07 -26.55
CA THR A 75 12.22 -15.70 -25.37
C THR A 75 10.70 -15.70 -25.40
N LEU A 76 10.09 -14.65 -25.95
CA LEU A 76 8.64 -14.45 -25.95
C LEU A 76 8.02 -14.56 -27.35
N GLY A 77 8.83 -14.63 -28.41
CA GLY A 77 8.33 -14.53 -29.79
C GLY A 77 7.84 -13.13 -30.18
N GLN A 78 8.05 -12.13 -29.32
CA GLN A 78 7.51 -10.78 -29.47
C GLN A 78 8.62 -9.78 -29.76
N ARG A 79 8.61 -9.21 -30.97
CA ARG A 79 9.51 -8.11 -31.35
C ARG A 79 8.90 -6.78 -30.92
N HIS A 80 9.65 -5.95 -30.19
CA HIS A 80 9.19 -4.61 -29.84
C HIS A 80 8.89 -3.76 -31.08
N TYR A 81 7.73 -3.09 -31.09
CA TYR A 81 7.37 -2.11 -32.12
C TYR A 81 8.19 -0.82 -31.98
N HIS A 82 8.25 -0.04 -33.06
CA HIS A 82 8.90 1.28 -33.06
C HIS A 82 8.32 2.20 -31.97
N VAL A 83 7.00 2.18 -31.79
CA VAL A 83 6.31 2.98 -30.77
C VAL A 83 6.61 2.51 -29.34
N GLN A 84 6.88 1.21 -29.14
CA GLN A 84 7.30 0.67 -27.84
C GLN A 84 8.72 1.12 -27.49
N MET A 85 9.61 1.25 -28.49
CA MET A 85 10.94 1.86 -28.28
C MET A 85 10.83 3.33 -27.87
N MET A 86 9.94 4.08 -28.51
CA MET A 86 9.66 5.46 -28.11
C MET A 86 9.13 5.54 -26.67
N GLY A 87 8.21 4.64 -26.30
CA GLY A 87 7.66 4.55 -24.94
C GLY A 87 8.72 4.19 -23.90
N GLY A 88 9.56 3.20 -24.17
CA GLY A 88 10.68 2.81 -23.31
C GLY A 88 11.64 3.98 -23.06
N ALA A 89 12.03 4.68 -24.13
CA ALA A 89 12.91 5.84 -24.04
C ALA A 89 12.26 7.01 -23.28
N ALA A 90 10.94 7.22 -23.43
CA ALA A 90 10.22 8.23 -22.66
C ALA A 90 10.27 7.94 -21.14
N MET A 91 10.05 6.68 -20.76
CA MET A 91 10.15 6.23 -19.37
C MET A 91 11.57 6.38 -18.84
N HIS A 92 12.60 5.95 -19.59
CA HIS A 92 13.99 6.12 -19.15
C HIS A 92 14.37 7.58 -18.86
N LEU A 93 13.82 8.52 -19.64
CA LEU A 93 13.98 9.97 -19.47
C LEU A 93 13.12 10.56 -18.33
N GLY A 94 12.48 9.74 -17.50
CA GLY A 94 11.69 10.19 -16.35
C GLY A 94 10.32 10.78 -16.73
N ASN A 95 9.68 10.24 -17.78
CA ASN A 95 8.35 10.68 -18.21
C ASN A 95 7.32 9.56 -18.12
N ILE A 96 6.06 9.95 -18.21
CA ILE A 96 4.93 9.06 -18.40
C ILE A 96 4.74 8.81 -19.89
N ALA A 97 4.87 7.57 -20.31
CA ALA A 97 4.51 7.13 -21.66
C ALA A 97 3.00 6.87 -21.73
N GLU A 98 2.25 7.79 -22.36
CA GLU A 98 0.84 7.52 -22.65
C GLU A 98 0.75 6.65 -23.91
N MET A 99 0.50 5.36 -23.69
CA MET A 99 0.38 4.32 -24.71
C MET A 99 -0.98 3.64 -24.56
N ARG A 100 -1.78 3.61 -25.62
CA ARG A 100 -3.13 3.05 -25.56
C ARG A 100 -3.13 1.57 -25.16
N THR A 101 -4.24 1.11 -24.60
CA THR A 101 -4.41 -0.30 -24.21
C THR A 101 -4.19 -1.22 -25.42
N GLY A 102 -3.43 -2.30 -25.25
CA GLY A 102 -3.05 -3.19 -26.34
C GLY A 102 -1.82 -2.74 -27.17
N GLU A 103 -1.17 -1.62 -26.85
CA GLU A 103 0.12 -1.23 -27.46
C GLU A 103 1.33 -1.96 -26.84
N GLY A 104 1.10 -2.87 -25.88
CA GLY A 104 2.15 -3.65 -25.21
C GLY A 104 2.97 -2.85 -24.19
N LYS A 105 2.27 -2.18 -23.26
CA LYS A 105 2.88 -1.39 -22.17
C LYS A 105 3.87 -2.22 -21.34
N THR A 106 3.44 -3.39 -20.90
CA THR A 106 4.26 -4.34 -20.10
C THR A 106 5.56 -4.71 -20.81
N LEU A 107 5.50 -4.99 -22.12
CA LEU A 107 6.68 -5.28 -22.94
C LEU A 107 7.58 -4.04 -23.11
N ALA A 108 7.00 -2.86 -23.34
CA ALA A 108 7.77 -1.61 -23.45
C ALA A 108 8.52 -1.27 -22.15
N GLY A 109 7.97 -1.63 -20.98
CA GLY A 109 8.60 -1.44 -19.66
C GLY A 109 9.90 -2.21 -19.47
N THR A 110 10.11 -3.33 -20.18
CA THR A 110 11.36 -4.12 -20.09
C THR A 110 12.59 -3.33 -20.54
N LEU A 111 12.44 -2.43 -21.51
CA LEU A 111 13.53 -1.64 -22.09
C LEU A 111 14.20 -0.73 -21.04
N PRO A 112 13.47 0.21 -20.39
CA PRO A 112 14.05 1.05 -19.34
C PRO A 112 14.36 0.26 -18.07
N ALA A 113 13.65 -0.84 -17.77
CA ALA A 113 13.95 -1.67 -16.60
C ALA A 113 15.34 -2.31 -16.72
N TYR A 114 15.65 -2.93 -17.86
CA TYR A 114 16.98 -3.50 -18.13
C TYR A 114 18.08 -2.45 -18.03
N LEU A 115 17.94 -1.34 -18.78
CA LEU A 115 18.96 -0.30 -18.84
C LEU A 115 19.28 0.28 -17.46
N ASN A 116 18.26 0.61 -16.66
CA ASN A 116 18.44 1.22 -15.34
C ASN A 116 18.81 0.21 -14.25
N ALA A 117 18.72 -1.10 -14.52
CA ALA A 117 19.16 -2.15 -13.62
C ALA A 117 20.68 -2.42 -13.73
N LEU A 118 21.32 -2.05 -14.85
CA LEU A 118 22.76 -2.28 -15.08
C LEU A 118 23.67 -1.74 -13.96
N PRO A 119 23.44 -0.56 -13.36
CA PRO A 119 24.23 -0.07 -12.24
C PRO A 119 24.11 -0.89 -10.95
N GLY A 120 23.21 -1.88 -10.87
CA GLY A 120 23.06 -2.76 -9.70
C GLY A 120 22.34 -2.15 -8.50
N ASN A 121 21.76 -0.95 -8.65
CA ASN A 121 21.08 -0.25 -7.55
C ASN A 121 19.59 -0.63 -7.36
N GLY A 122 19.06 -1.52 -8.21
CA GLY A 122 17.67 -1.98 -8.17
C GLY A 122 16.68 -1.10 -8.95
N VAL A 123 15.70 -1.72 -9.58
CA VAL A 123 14.55 -1.06 -10.25
C VAL A 123 13.25 -1.61 -9.69
N HIS A 124 12.33 -0.73 -9.29
CA HIS A 124 11.00 -1.13 -8.83
C HIS A 124 9.97 -0.96 -9.94
N ILE A 125 9.23 -2.02 -10.26
CA ILE A 125 8.11 -1.97 -11.19
C ILE A 125 6.83 -2.13 -10.37
N VAL A 126 6.02 -1.07 -10.37
CA VAL A 126 4.82 -0.99 -9.54
C VAL A 126 3.59 -1.29 -10.38
N THR A 127 2.79 -2.26 -9.95
CA THR A 127 1.50 -2.60 -10.55
C THR A 127 0.35 -2.34 -9.57
N VAL A 128 -0.88 -2.43 -10.05
CA VAL A 128 -2.09 -2.16 -9.24
C VAL A 128 -2.49 -3.30 -8.29
N ASN A 129 -2.00 -4.53 -8.51
CA ASN A 129 -2.32 -5.68 -7.64
C ASN A 129 -1.28 -6.80 -7.73
N ASP A 130 -1.27 -7.66 -6.72
CA ASP A 130 -0.35 -8.78 -6.56
C ASP A 130 -0.39 -9.78 -7.72
N TYR A 131 -1.57 -9.99 -8.33
CA TYR A 131 -1.71 -10.89 -9.48
C TYR A 131 -0.90 -10.39 -10.68
N LEU A 132 -1.01 -9.09 -11.00
CA LEU A 132 -0.25 -8.48 -12.09
C LEU A 132 1.24 -8.40 -11.77
N ALA A 133 1.62 -8.05 -10.53
CA ALA A 133 3.02 -8.07 -10.10
C ALA A 133 3.65 -9.44 -10.32
N LYS A 134 2.97 -10.51 -9.85
CA LYS A 134 3.44 -11.89 -10.03
C LYS A 134 3.51 -12.27 -11.50
N ARG A 135 2.41 -12.12 -12.25
CA ARG A 135 2.34 -12.47 -13.67
C ARG A 135 3.43 -11.78 -14.49
N ASP A 136 3.58 -10.47 -14.32
CA ASP A 136 4.51 -9.69 -15.13
C ASP A 136 5.97 -9.97 -14.75
N SER A 137 6.25 -10.22 -13.46
CA SER A 137 7.59 -10.66 -13.01
C SER A 137 7.98 -12.02 -13.61
N GLU A 138 7.04 -12.96 -13.72
CA GLU A 138 7.29 -14.28 -14.30
C GLU A 138 7.42 -14.19 -15.82
N TRP A 139 6.52 -13.44 -16.47
CA TRP A 139 6.43 -13.31 -17.92
C TRP A 139 7.57 -12.46 -18.51
N MET A 140 7.67 -11.18 -18.13
CA MET A 140 8.72 -10.28 -18.61
C MET A 140 10.09 -10.63 -18.02
N GLY A 141 10.12 -11.21 -16.81
CA GLY A 141 11.36 -11.67 -16.21
C GLY A 141 12.04 -12.79 -17.00
N ARG A 142 11.37 -13.44 -17.97
CA ARG A 142 12.05 -14.34 -18.93
C ARG A 142 13.11 -13.60 -19.75
N VAL A 143 12.80 -12.38 -20.21
CA VAL A 143 13.72 -11.54 -20.99
C VAL A 143 14.91 -11.12 -20.14
N HIS A 144 14.64 -10.62 -18.94
CA HIS A 144 15.68 -10.15 -18.02
C HIS A 144 16.61 -11.27 -17.54
N ARG A 145 16.05 -12.44 -17.16
CA ARG A 145 16.84 -13.61 -16.75
C ARG A 145 17.66 -14.19 -17.89
N PHE A 146 17.13 -14.19 -19.11
CA PHE A 146 17.89 -14.58 -20.29
C PHE A 146 19.13 -13.68 -20.49
N LEU A 147 18.97 -12.37 -20.29
CA LEU A 147 20.08 -11.41 -20.30
C LEU A 147 20.94 -11.41 -19.02
N GLY A 148 20.69 -12.30 -18.07
CA GLY A 148 21.51 -12.46 -16.87
C GLY A 148 21.17 -11.53 -15.71
N LEU A 149 20.08 -10.77 -15.78
CA LEU A 149 19.55 -10.03 -14.63
C LEU A 149 18.66 -10.91 -13.77
N SER A 150 18.65 -10.62 -12.48
CA SER A 150 17.77 -11.23 -11.48
C SER A 150 16.46 -10.45 -11.35
N VAL A 151 15.33 -11.16 -11.23
CA VAL A 151 14.00 -10.55 -11.07
C VAL A 151 13.32 -11.13 -9.83
N GLY A 152 12.90 -10.24 -8.94
CA GLY A 152 12.14 -10.56 -7.73
C GLY A 152 10.72 -10.02 -7.77
N VAL A 153 9.88 -10.52 -6.88
CA VAL A 153 8.50 -10.03 -6.69
C VAL A 153 8.17 -10.01 -5.20
N ILE A 154 7.54 -8.94 -4.74
CA ILE A 154 6.99 -8.85 -3.39
C ILE A 154 5.46 -8.99 -3.42
N LEU A 155 4.94 -9.82 -2.54
CA LEU A 155 3.50 -10.12 -2.43
C LEU A 155 3.02 -9.99 -0.98
N ALA A 156 1.73 -9.77 -0.79
CA ALA A 156 1.14 -9.68 0.54
C ALA A 156 1.39 -10.95 1.37
N ASN A 157 1.59 -10.79 2.68
CA ASN A 157 1.81 -11.85 3.68
C ASN A 157 3.16 -12.60 3.58
N GLU A 158 4.14 -12.07 2.84
CA GLU A 158 5.50 -12.61 2.83
C GLU A 158 6.31 -12.20 4.07
N THR A 159 7.24 -13.07 4.48
CA THR A 159 8.13 -12.80 5.61
C THR A 159 9.16 -11.70 5.28
N PRO A 160 9.63 -10.92 6.26
CA PRO A 160 10.66 -9.90 6.04
C PRO A 160 11.94 -10.44 5.40
N ALA A 161 12.39 -11.64 5.80
CA ALA A 161 13.57 -12.27 5.23
C ALA A 161 13.40 -12.55 3.74
N HIS A 162 12.24 -13.10 3.34
CA HIS A 162 11.93 -13.32 1.93
C HIS A 162 11.91 -12.01 1.14
N ARG A 163 11.23 -10.98 1.67
CA ARG A 163 11.16 -9.66 1.01
C ARG A 163 12.54 -9.08 0.76
N ARG A 164 13.45 -9.16 1.74
CA ARG A 164 14.84 -8.69 1.57
C ARG A 164 15.53 -9.38 0.40
N ASP A 165 15.36 -10.69 0.27
CA ASP A 165 15.90 -11.43 -0.88
C ASP A 165 15.29 -10.91 -2.19
N GLN A 166 13.98 -10.63 -2.22
CA GLN A 166 13.30 -10.09 -3.40
C GLN A 166 13.78 -8.68 -3.77
N TYR A 167 13.96 -7.78 -2.80
CA TYR A 167 14.51 -6.44 -3.03
C TYR A 167 15.96 -6.47 -3.53
N ASN A 168 16.74 -7.50 -3.17
CA ASN A 168 18.13 -7.65 -3.62
C ASN A 168 18.27 -8.02 -5.12
N HIS A 169 17.18 -8.39 -5.79
CA HIS A 169 17.18 -8.64 -7.24
C HIS A 169 17.33 -7.34 -8.03
N ASP A 170 17.95 -7.39 -9.20
CA ASP A 170 18.20 -6.23 -10.08
C ASP A 170 16.89 -5.48 -10.43
N ILE A 171 15.80 -6.22 -10.58
CA ILE A 171 14.44 -5.70 -10.80
C ILE A 171 13.49 -6.35 -9.79
N THR A 172 12.66 -5.55 -9.13
CA THR A 172 11.65 -6.02 -8.16
C THR A 172 10.26 -5.54 -8.59
N TYR A 173 9.33 -6.47 -8.77
CA TYR A 173 7.92 -6.18 -9.00
C TYR A 173 7.14 -6.14 -7.69
N GLY A 174 6.11 -5.32 -7.61
CA GLY A 174 5.23 -5.25 -6.44
C GLY A 174 4.10 -4.25 -6.62
N THR A 175 3.28 -4.09 -5.59
CA THR A 175 2.23 -3.06 -5.57
C THR A 175 2.68 -1.84 -4.79
N ASN A 176 2.04 -0.70 -5.05
CA ASN A 176 2.28 0.54 -4.30
C ASN A 176 2.13 0.34 -2.77
N ASN A 177 1.16 -0.48 -2.36
CA ASN A 177 0.89 -0.81 -0.97
C ASN A 177 2.03 -1.60 -0.36
N GLU A 178 2.51 -2.66 -1.03
CA GLU A 178 3.61 -3.47 -0.52
C GLU A 178 4.91 -2.66 -0.40
N PHE A 179 5.26 -1.91 -1.44
CA PHE A 179 6.42 -1.02 -1.42
C PHE A 179 6.33 0.07 -0.34
N GLY A 180 5.16 0.72 -0.21
CA GLY A 180 4.96 1.78 0.76
C GLY A 180 4.90 1.27 2.21
N PHE A 181 4.30 0.11 2.47
CA PHE A 181 4.29 -0.48 3.80
C PHE A 181 5.65 -1.05 4.20
N ASP A 182 6.43 -1.61 3.28
CA ASP A 182 7.81 -1.98 3.56
C ASP A 182 8.67 -0.77 3.92
N TYR A 183 8.48 0.36 3.24
CA TYR A 183 9.12 1.62 3.63
C TYR A 183 8.72 2.05 5.06
N LEU A 184 7.42 1.99 5.41
CA LEU A 184 6.98 2.34 6.76
C LEU A 184 7.53 1.34 7.81
N ARG A 185 7.57 0.04 7.50
CA ARG A 185 8.14 -1.00 8.37
C ARG A 185 9.64 -0.83 8.59
N ASP A 186 10.39 -0.51 7.54
CA ASP A 186 11.83 -0.24 7.62
C ASP A 186 12.12 0.95 8.54
N ASN A 187 11.30 1.99 8.49
CA ASN A 187 11.41 3.15 9.40
C ASN A 187 10.86 2.89 10.81
N MET A 188 10.39 1.68 11.11
CA MET A 188 10.06 1.21 12.47
C MET A 188 10.97 0.06 12.93
N ALA A 189 11.92 -0.38 12.12
CA ALA A 189 12.79 -1.52 12.41
C ALA A 189 13.83 -1.19 13.50
N TRP A 190 14.05 -2.08 14.46
CA TRP A 190 14.98 -1.87 15.59
C TRP A 190 16.41 -2.35 15.32
N SER A 191 16.61 -3.03 14.20
CA SER A 191 17.91 -3.52 13.77
C SER A 191 18.07 -3.37 12.26
N LYS A 192 19.31 -3.20 11.81
CA LYS A 192 19.64 -3.17 10.39
C LYS A 192 19.22 -4.46 9.67
N ASP A 193 19.35 -5.60 10.36
CA ASP A 193 18.96 -6.91 9.83
C ASP A 193 17.46 -7.12 9.70
N ALA A 194 16.63 -6.20 10.23
CA ALA A 194 15.18 -6.22 10.04
C ALA A 194 14.74 -5.42 8.80
N LEU A 195 15.61 -4.56 8.24
CA LEU A 195 15.32 -3.80 7.03
C LEU A 195 15.14 -4.73 5.83
N VAL A 196 14.22 -4.40 4.93
CA VAL A 196 13.96 -5.18 3.72
C VAL A 196 14.30 -4.42 2.44
N GLN A 197 14.13 -3.10 2.40
CA GLN A 197 14.43 -2.29 1.22
C GLN A 197 15.90 -1.87 1.18
N ARG A 198 16.35 -1.48 -0.02
CA ARG A 198 17.72 -1.00 -0.28
C ARG A 198 17.80 0.36 -0.98
N GLY A 199 16.80 1.22 -0.76
CA GLY A 199 16.71 2.57 -1.31
C GLY A 199 15.67 2.73 -2.42
N HIS A 200 15.54 3.95 -2.95
CA HIS A 200 14.53 4.33 -3.94
C HIS A 200 15.22 4.96 -5.16
N ARG A 201 15.61 4.12 -6.12
CA ARG A 201 16.49 4.54 -7.23
C ARG A 201 15.72 4.84 -8.49
N TYR A 202 14.99 3.85 -8.99
CA TYR A 202 14.13 4.02 -10.16
C TYR A 202 12.83 3.26 -9.97
N ALA A 203 11.70 3.97 -10.10
CA ALA A 203 10.37 3.36 -10.14
C ALA A 203 9.73 3.56 -11.51
N ILE A 204 9.18 2.48 -12.06
CA ILE A 204 8.27 2.51 -13.21
C ILE A 204 6.88 2.14 -12.71
N VAL A 205 5.96 3.10 -12.72
CA VAL A 205 4.58 2.90 -12.27
C VAL A 205 3.70 2.51 -13.46
N ASP A 206 3.23 1.27 -13.50
CA ASP A 206 2.18 0.85 -14.44
C ASP A 206 0.82 1.36 -13.97
N GLU A 207 -0.04 1.72 -14.92
CA GLU A 207 -1.31 2.39 -14.68
C GLU A 207 -1.16 3.60 -13.74
N VAL A 208 -0.19 4.46 -14.07
CA VAL A 208 0.23 5.61 -13.24
C VAL A 208 -0.92 6.52 -12.83
N ASP A 209 -1.95 6.66 -13.66
CA ASP A 209 -3.13 7.44 -13.36
C ASP A 209 -4.05 6.77 -12.32
N SER A 210 -4.08 5.44 -12.27
CA SER A 210 -4.78 4.75 -11.19
C SER A 210 -4.02 4.88 -9.86
N ILE A 211 -2.71 4.67 -9.88
CA ILE A 211 -1.89 4.65 -8.66
C ILE A 211 -1.64 6.07 -8.12
N LEU A 212 -1.14 6.99 -8.95
CA LEU A 212 -0.71 8.32 -8.51
C LEU A 212 -1.83 9.36 -8.47
N ILE A 213 -3.04 9.04 -8.98
CA ILE A 213 -4.20 9.94 -9.01
C ILE A 213 -5.42 9.32 -8.34
N ASP A 214 -5.88 8.12 -8.71
CA ASP A 214 -7.10 7.55 -8.10
C ASP A 214 -6.87 7.05 -6.66
N GLU A 215 -5.77 6.34 -6.43
CA GLU A 215 -5.42 5.77 -5.12
C GLU A 215 -4.74 6.78 -4.20
N ALA A 216 -4.11 7.82 -4.75
CA ALA A 216 -3.47 8.90 -4.01
C ALA A 216 -4.44 9.81 -3.20
N ARG A 217 -5.69 9.38 -3.02
CA ARG A 217 -6.70 10.02 -2.16
C ARG A 217 -6.55 9.66 -0.68
N THR A 218 -5.99 8.49 -0.38
CA THR A 218 -5.84 7.99 1.00
C THR A 218 -4.36 7.72 1.28
N PRO A 219 -3.82 8.16 2.42
CA PRO A 219 -2.45 7.81 2.82
C PRO A 219 -2.32 6.34 3.21
N LEU A 220 -1.09 5.83 3.23
CA LEU A 220 -0.73 4.57 3.84
C LEU A 220 -0.50 4.79 5.34
N ILE A 221 -1.21 4.05 6.18
CA ILE A 221 -1.15 4.19 7.64
C ILE A 221 -0.92 2.82 8.27
N ILE A 222 0.08 2.74 9.14
CA ILE A 222 0.23 1.64 10.11
C ILE A 222 -0.25 2.15 11.45
N SER A 223 -1.26 1.49 12.00
CA SER A 223 -1.78 1.77 13.34
C SER A 223 -1.53 0.59 14.27
N GLY A 224 -1.31 0.88 15.53
CA GLY A 224 -1.16 -0.11 16.59
C GLY A 224 -1.82 0.35 17.88
N PRO A 225 -1.94 -0.54 18.88
CA PRO A 225 -2.55 -0.20 20.15
C PRO A 225 -1.77 0.96 20.79
N ALA A 226 -2.50 1.98 21.20
CA ALA A 226 -1.99 3.10 21.96
C ALA A 226 -1.73 2.64 23.40
N GLU A 227 -0.61 3.09 23.99
CA GLU A 227 -0.34 2.93 25.43
C GLU A 227 -1.15 3.95 26.25
N GLN A 228 -2.41 4.18 25.88
CA GLN A 228 -3.26 5.12 26.60
C GLN A 228 -3.84 4.49 27.86
N SER A 229 -3.87 5.29 28.94
CA SER A 229 -4.53 4.85 30.16
C SER A 229 -6.04 4.94 29.99
N ALA A 230 -6.72 3.79 29.98
CA ALA A 230 -8.19 3.69 30.10
C ALA A 230 -8.77 4.52 31.27
N LYS A 231 -7.91 4.94 32.21
CA LYS A 231 -8.17 5.89 33.28
C LYS A 231 -8.76 7.21 32.77
N TRP A 232 -8.22 7.84 31.71
CA TRP A 232 -8.70 9.16 31.28
C TRP A 232 -10.12 9.11 30.69
N TYR A 233 -10.43 8.14 29.84
CA TYR A 233 -11.81 7.92 29.38
C TYR A 233 -12.77 7.68 30.55
N THR A 234 -12.32 6.94 31.57
CA THR A 234 -13.11 6.69 32.78
C THR A 234 -13.35 7.98 33.59
N GLU A 235 -12.32 8.80 33.78
CA GLU A 235 -12.43 10.08 34.49
C GLU A 235 -13.31 11.08 33.74
N PHE A 236 -13.16 11.23 32.43
CA PHE A 236 -14.03 12.13 31.65
C PHE A 236 -15.46 11.60 31.52
N ALA A 237 -15.68 10.28 31.53
CA ALA A 237 -17.02 9.71 31.68
C ALA A 237 -17.64 9.99 33.06
N ARG A 238 -16.81 10.17 34.11
CA ARG A 238 -17.24 10.60 35.46
C ARG A 238 -17.52 12.10 35.52
N ILE A 239 -16.72 12.93 34.86
CA ILE A 239 -16.82 14.41 34.89
C ILE A 239 -17.93 14.91 33.96
N SER A 240 -18.06 14.37 32.75
CA SER A 240 -19.00 14.88 31.75
C SER A 240 -20.47 14.97 32.20
N PRO A 241 -21.03 14.09 33.05
CA PRO A 241 -22.38 14.25 33.60
C PRO A 241 -22.54 15.45 34.54
N LEU A 242 -21.45 15.90 35.18
CA LEU A 242 -21.44 17.05 36.11
C LEU A 242 -21.48 18.38 35.34
N LEU A 243 -21.00 18.39 34.11
CA LEU A 243 -21.07 19.55 33.22
C LEU A 243 -22.52 19.82 32.76
N LYS A 244 -22.93 21.09 32.67
CA LYS A 244 -24.28 21.50 32.29
C LYS A 244 -24.30 22.13 30.90
N ARG A 245 -25.22 21.66 30.06
CA ARG A 245 -25.52 22.23 28.74
C ARG A 245 -25.99 23.67 28.88
N ASP A 246 -25.62 24.51 27.91
CA ASP A 246 -25.93 25.96 27.82
C ASP A 246 -25.32 26.80 28.97
N ARG A 247 -24.34 26.23 29.68
CA ARG A 247 -23.56 26.92 30.72
C ARG A 247 -22.08 26.58 30.61
N HIS A 248 -21.75 25.29 30.79
CA HIS A 248 -20.38 24.80 30.71
C HIS A 248 -19.99 24.37 29.28
N TYR A 249 -20.96 24.10 28.42
CA TYR A 249 -20.73 23.77 27.00
C TYR A 249 -22.00 23.99 26.18
N ASP A 250 -21.81 24.25 24.88
CA ASP A 250 -22.86 24.44 23.88
C ASP A 250 -22.88 23.29 22.87
N VAL A 251 -24.07 22.94 22.38
CA VAL A 251 -24.27 21.83 21.43
C VAL A 251 -24.91 22.33 20.15
N GLU A 252 -24.23 22.14 19.02
CA GLU A 252 -24.78 22.40 17.69
C GLU A 252 -25.24 21.08 17.05
N GLU A 253 -26.51 20.73 17.24
CA GLU A 253 -27.08 19.45 16.78
C GLU A 253 -27.02 19.28 15.25
N GLY A 254 -27.21 20.36 14.49
CA GLY A 254 -27.17 20.33 13.02
C GLY A 254 -25.77 20.06 12.44
N LYS A 255 -24.70 20.43 13.15
CA LYS A 255 -23.31 20.14 12.77
C LYS A 255 -22.71 18.96 13.54
N ARG A 256 -23.46 18.40 14.51
CA ARG A 256 -23.00 17.36 15.43
C ARG A 256 -21.70 17.72 16.16
N THR A 257 -21.59 18.96 16.61
CA THR A 257 -20.42 19.48 17.34
C THR A 257 -20.80 19.93 18.75
N VAL A 258 -19.84 19.86 19.67
CA VAL A 258 -19.94 20.39 21.03
C VAL A 258 -18.77 21.31 21.26
N ALA A 259 -19.02 22.48 21.85
CA ALA A 259 -17.99 23.46 22.19
C ALA A 259 -18.04 23.72 23.70
N ILE A 260 -16.90 23.67 24.37
CA ILE A 260 -16.81 24.00 25.79
C ILE A 260 -16.71 25.51 25.98
N THR A 261 -17.36 26.04 27.02
CA THR A 261 -17.24 27.45 27.39
C THR A 261 -16.07 27.66 28.35
N GLU A 262 -15.62 28.90 28.56
CA GLU A 262 -14.57 29.22 29.54
C GLU A 262 -14.92 28.70 30.94
N GLU A 263 -16.17 28.88 31.37
CA GLU A 263 -16.67 28.35 32.66
C GLU A 263 -16.62 26.81 32.72
N GLY A 264 -16.79 26.13 31.59
CA GLY A 264 -16.64 24.68 31.51
C GLY A 264 -15.19 24.21 31.58
N VAL A 265 -14.26 24.99 31.06
CA VAL A 265 -12.81 24.72 31.13
C VAL A 265 -12.34 24.82 32.58
N GLU A 266 -12.67 25.93 33.26
CA GLU A 266 -12.32 26.16 34.67
C GLU A 266 -12.87 25.03 35.57
N PHE A 267 -14.12 24.60 35.33
CA PHE A 267 -14.71 23.48 36.06
C PHE A 267 -13.95 22.16 35.87
N VAL A 268 -13.44 21.90 34.66
CA VAL A 268 -12.69 20.68 34.37
C VAL A 268 -11.30 20.75 34.97
N GLU A 269 -10.65 21.90 34.90
CA GLU A 269 -9.35 22.18 35.53
C GLU A 269 -9.42 21.91 37.05
N ASP A 270 -10.44 22.45 37.72
CA ASP A 270 -10.72 22.19 39.15
C ASP A 270 -10.95 20.70 39.46
N GLN A 271 -11.69 19.99 38.61
CA GLN A 271 -11.96 18.56 38.82
C GLN A 271 -10.73 17.68 38.63
N LEU A 272 -9.78 18.12 37.81
CA LEU A 272 -8.55 17.40 37.50
C LEU A 272 -7.37 17.84 38.39
N GLY A 273 -7.48 19.01 39.03
CA GLY A 273 -6.41 19.61 39.82
C GLY A 273 -5.25 20.11 38.96
N ILE A 274 -5.55 20.62 37.76
CA ILE A 274 -4.57 21.18 36.82
C ILE A 274 -4.80 22.68 36.67
N GLU A 275 -3.74 23.45 36.38
CA GLU A 275 -3.83 24.91 36.28
C GLU A 275 -4.38 25.37 34.92
N ASN A 276 -4.04 24.67 33.83
CA ASN A 276 -4.50 25.03 32.49
C ASN A 276 -4.64 23.79 31.59
N LEU A 277 -5.84 23.56 31.07
CA LEU A 277 -6.19 22.46 30.18
C LEU A 277 -5.51 22.57 28.80
N TYR A 278 -5.12 23.78 28.39
CA TYR A 278 -4.48 24.08 27.10
C TYR A 278 -2.95 24.10 27.15
N GLU A 279 -2.34 23.69 28.27
CA GLU A 279 -0.91 23.43 28.30
C GLU A 279 -0.53 22.27 27.36
N ALA A 280 0.69 22.33 26.80
CA ALA A 280 1.16 21.33 25.84
C ALA A 280 1.11 19.89 26.42
N VAL A 281 1.32 19.74 27.73
CA VAL A 281 1.26 18.45 28.44
C VAL A 281 -0.20 17.94 28.62
N ASN A 282 -1.17 18.85 28.68
CA ASN A 282 -2.59 18.57 28.93
C ASN A 282 -3.44 18.52 27.65
N THR A 283 -2.84 18.86 26.49
CA THR A 283 -3.52 18.89 25.18
C THR A 283 -4.32 17.61 24.85
N PRO A 284 -3.81 16.38 25.11
CA PRO A 284 -4.61 15.17 24.88
C PRO A 284 -5.89 15.06 25.73
N LEU A 285 -5.95 15.72 26.90
CA LEU A 285 -7.12 15.73 27.77
C LEU A 285 -8.33 16.43 27.14
N ILE A 286 -8.09 17.39 26.26
CA ILE A 286 -9.13 18.10 25.50
C ILE A 286 -9.87 17.10 24.60
N GLY A 287 -9.15 16.18 23.95
CA GLY A 287 -9.75 15.14 23.11
C GLY A 287 -10.71 14.26 23.91
N TYR A 288 -10.28 13.77 25.07
CA TYR A 288 -11.13 12.95 25.95
C TYR A 288 -12.37 13.70 26.44
N LEU A 289 -12.22 14.97 26.83
CA LEU A 289 -13.32 15.83 27.27
C LEU A 289 -14.35 16.04 26.16
N MET A 290 -13.89 16.42 24.97
CA MET A 290 -14.74 16.65 23.80
C MET A 290 -15.49 15.38 23.41
N ASN A 291 -14.79 14.25 23.41
CA ASN A 291 -15.40 12.95 23.12
C ASN A 291 -16.45 12.57 24.16
N ALA A 292 -16.15 12.74 25.46
CA ALA A 292 -17.12 12.47 26.52
C ALA A 292 -18.38 13.33 26.38
N LEU A 293 -18.24 14.61 26.04
CA LEU A 293 -19.36 15.52 25.83
C LEU A 293 -20.15 15.21 24.54
N LYS A 294 -19.48 14.94 23.43
CA LYS A 294 -20.12 14.50 22.18
C LYS A 294 -20.91 13.21 22.41
N VAL A 295 -20.32 12.22 23.06
CA VAL A 295 -20.97 10.95 23.40
C VAL A 295 -22.16 11.14 24.35
N LYS A 296 -22.07 12.05 25.31
CA LYS A 296 -23.18 12.39 26.21
C LYS A 296 -24.39 12.94 25.45
N GLU A 297 -24.15 13.90 24.55
CA GLU A 297 -25.23 14.68 23.94
C GLU A 297 -25.73 14.13 22.61
N LEU A 298 -24.81 13.74 21.72
CA LEU A 298 -25.07 13.46 20.31
C LEU A 298 -25.26 11.97 20.00
N TYR A 299 -24.84 11.06 20.89
CA TYR A 299 -24.96 9.62 20.71
C TYR A 299 -25.92 9.02 21.73
N LYS A 300 -27.02 8.46 21.23
CA LYS A 300 -28.10 7.90 22.04
C LYS A 300 -28.07 6.38 21.97
N LYS A 301 -28.08 5.77 23.16
CA LYS A 301 -28.30 4.33 23.33
C LYS A 301 -29.66 3.94 22.74
N ASP A 302 -29.71 2.76 22.14
CA ASP A 302 -30.88 2.16 21.46
C ASP A 302 -31.35 2.91 20.19
N ARG A 303 -30.57 3.90 19.72
CA ARG A 303 -30.76 4.58 18.43
C ARG A 303 -29.50 4.52 17.58
N ASP A 304 -28.39 5.07 18.09
CA ASP A 304 -27.11 5.13 17.37
C ASP A 304 -26.26 3.88 17.65
N TYR A 305 -26.38 3.30 18.84
CA TYR A 305 -25.69 2.09 19.27
C TYR A 305 -26.51 1.31 20.30
N ILE A 306 -26.22 0.02 20.44
CA ILE A 306 -26.72 -0.84 21.52
C ILE A 306 -25.55 -1.44 22.30
N VAL A 307 -25.82 -1.91 23.51
CA VAL A 307 -24.83 -2.64 24.33
C VAL A 307 -25.31 -4.07 24.52
N VAL A 308 -24.55 -5.04 24.02
CA VAL A 308 -24.87 -6.48 24.08
C VAL A 308 -23.62 -7.23 24.54
N ASP A 309 -23.77 -8.15 25.50
CA ASP A 309 -22.68 -8.98 26.04
C ASP A 309 -21.44 -8.19 26.53
N GLY A 310 -21.66 -6.96 27.01
CA GLY A 310 -20.57 -6.08 27.43
C GLY A 310 -19.74 -5.52 26.26
N GLU A 311 -20.33 -5.39 25.07
CA GLU A 311 -19.74 -4.72 23.91
C GLU A 311 -20.69 -3.66 23.34
N VAL A 312 -20.13 -2.56 22.84
CA VAL A 312 -20.87 -1.50 22.14
C VAL A 312 -20.97 -1.87 20.66
N LEU A 313 -22.20 -2.00 20.14
CA LEU A 313 -22.47 -2.32 18.73
C LEU A 313 -23.22 -1.17 18.06
N ILE A 314 -22.70 -0.69 16.92
CA ILE A 314 -23.30 0.41 16.16
C ILE A 314 -24.59 -0.06 15.48
N VAL A 315 -25.61 0.80 15.49
CA VAL A 315 -26.88 0.57 14.79
C VAL A 315 -26.99 1.54 13.63
N ASP A 316 -27.37 1.01 12.46
CA ASP A 316 -27.69 1.84 11.30
C ASP A 316 -29.01 2.59 11.54
N GLU A 317 -28.97 3.93 11.47
CA GLU A 317 -30.10 4.80 11.83
C GLU A 317 -31.33 4.62 10.92
N PHE A 318 -31.14 4.17 9.68
CA PHE A 318 -32.24 4.00 8.72
C PHE A 318 -32.85 2.60 8.76
N THR A 319 -32.03 1.58 8.99
CA THR A 319 -32.46 0.18 8.90
C THR A 319 -32.63 -0.50 10.25
N GLY A 320 -32.14 0.10 11.34
CA GLY A 320 -32.13 -0.49 12.68
C GLY A 320 -31.26 -1.74 12.80
N ARG A 321 -30.43 -2.03 11.79
CA ARG A 321 -29.57 -3.22 11.77
C ARG A 321 -28.30 -2.97 12.56
N VAL A 322 -27.86 -4.01 13.28
CA VAL A 322 -26.60 -4.00 14.02
C VAL A 322 -25.43 -4.18 13.04
N LEU A 323 -24.54 -3.20 13.00
CA LEU A 323 -23.34 -3.20 12.16
C LEU A 323 -22.16 -3.84 12.92
N ALA A 324 -22.18 -5.17 13.00
CA ALA A 324 -21.18 -5.92 13.75
C ALA A 324 -19.76 -5.74 13.18
N GLY A 325 -18.78 -5.43 14.04
CA GLY A 325 -17.38 -5.23 13.68
C GLY A 325 -17.01 -3.78 13.31
N ARG A 326 -17.98 -2.85 13.28
CA ARG A 326 -17.70 -1.42 13.10
C ARG A 326 -17.52 -0.74 14.45
N ARG A 327 -16.57 0.19 14.52
CA ARG A 327 -16.30 1.05 15.69
C ARG A 327 -16.34 2.50 15.27
N TYR A 328 -16.58 3.39 16.23
CA TYR A 328 -16.43 4.83 16.00
C TYR A 328 -14.94 5.17 16.14
N ASN A 329 -14.45 6.09 15.32
CA ASN A 329 -13.04 6.48 15.31
C ASN A 329 -12.74 7.52 16.41
N GLU A 330 -11.48 7.95 16.53
CA GLU A 330 -11.06 9.14 17.30
C GLU A 330 -11.41 9.07 18.80
N GLY A 331 -11.26 7.91 19.43
CA GLY A 331 -11.60 7.71 20.85
C GLY A 331 -13.09 7.75 21.17
N MET A 332 -13.96 7.96 20.18
CA MET A 332 -15.42 8.07 20.37
C MET A 332 -16.01 6.75 20.84
N HIS A 333 -15.54 5.62 20.30
CA HIS A 333 -16.03 4.30 20.70
C HIS A 333 -15.61 3.99 22.14
N GLN A 334 -14.39 4.34 22.53
CA GLN A 334 -13.87 4.22 23.88
C GLN A 334 -14.62 5.12 24.86
N ALA A 335 -14.97 6.34 24.44
CA ALA A 335 -15.81 7.25 25.22
C ALA A 335 -17.24 6.71 25.41
N ILE A 336 -17.83 6.02 24.40
CA ILE A 336 -19.11 5.31 24.55
C ILE A 336 -18.95 4.11 25.49
N GLU A 337 -17.89 3.32 25.32
CA GLU A 337 -17.57 2.20 26.23
C GLU A 337 -17.45 2.72 27.67
N ALA A 338 -16.75 3.82 27.91
CA ALA A 338 -16.62 4.45 29.22
C ALA A 338 -17.95 5.00 29.78
N LYS A 339 -18.74 5.70 28.96
CA LYS A 339 -20.09 6.20 29.34
C LYS A 339 -21.00 5.06 29.78
N GLU A 340 -20.98 3.95 29.05
CA GLU A 340 -21.83 2.78 29.32
C GLU A 340 -21.21 1.83 30.36
N LYS A 341 -20.04 2.17 30.92
CA LYS A 341 -19.29 1.36 31.89
C LYS A 341 -18.93 -0.04 31.37
N VAL A 342 -18.66 -0.11 30.08
CA VAL A 342 -18.16 -1.28 29.36
C VAL A 342 -16.63 -1.31 29.44
N LYS A 343 -16.03 -2.51 29.31
CA LYS A 343 -14.57 -2.65 29.24
C LYS A 343 -14.04 -1.89 28.03
N ILE A 344 -13.30 -0.82 28.29
CA ILE A 344 -12.65 0.00 27.26
C ILE A 344 -11.58 -0.86 26.59
N LYS A 345 -11.63 -0.96 25.27
CA LYS A 345 -10.55 -1.58 24.50
C LYS A 345 -9.55 -0.50 24.06
N ASP A 346 -8.27 -0.84 24.01
CA ASP A 346 -7.21 0.09 23.63
C ASP A 346 -7.53 0.76 22.28
N GLU A 347 -7.27 2.07 22.19
CA GLU A 347 -7.35 2.82 20.95
C GLU A 347 -6.21 2.42 20.01
N ASN A 348 -6.42 2.50 18.71
CA ASN A 348 -5.33 2.39 17.75
C ASN A 348 -4.81 3.80 17.45
N GLN A 349 -3.52 4.02 17.63
CA GLN A 349 -2.83 5.25 17.22
C GLN A 349 -2.03 5.01 15.94
N THR A 350 -1.80 6.08 15.18
CA THR A 350 -0.88 6.07 14.04
C THR A 350 0.55 5.86 14.52
N LEU A 351 1.20 4.81 14.03
CA LEU A 351 2.62 4.53 14.30
C LEU A 351 3.53 5.03 13.17
N ALA A 352 3.04 4.94 11.93
CA ALA A 352 3.75 5.42 10.76
C ALA A 352 2.74 5.76 9.67
N THR A 353 2.98 6.84 8.93
CA THR A 353 2.13 7.26 7.82
C THR A 353 2.94 7.92 6.71
N ILE A 354 2.52 7.69 5.46
CA ILE A 354 3.03 8.40 4.28
C ILE A 354 1.95 8.45 3.20
N THR A 355 1.85 9.55 2.47
CA THR A 355 1.04 9.60 1.25
C THR A 355 1.74 8.92 0.08
N LEU A 356 0.98 8.34 -0.86
CA LEU A 356 1.58 7.80 -2.09
C LEU A 356 2.40 8.86 -2.83
N GLN A 357 1.92 10.11 -2.82
CA GLN A 357 2.60 11.27 -3.37
C GLN A 357 4.03 11.39 -2.82
N ASN A 358 4.17 11.52 -1.49
CA ASN A 358 5.48 11.71 -0.87
C ASN A 358 6.33 10.44 -0.91
N TYR A 359 5.71 9.24 -0.91
CA TYR A 359 6.44 7.99 -1.11
C TYR A 359 7.14 7.95 -2.48
N PHE A 360 6.42 8.23 -3.57
CA PHE A 360 7.02 8.19 -4.91
C PHE A 360 8.01 9.34 -5.18
N ARG A 361 7.91 10.45 -4.44
CA ARG A 361 8.90 11.54 -4.47
C ARG A 361 10.25 11.15 -3.86
N LEU A 362 10.34 10.03 -3.13
CA LEU A 362 11.60 9.52 -2.60
C LEU A 362 12.52 8.96 -3.69
N TYR A 363 12.00 8.62 -4.87
CA TYR A 363 12.79 7.99 -5.92
C TYR A 363 13.68 9.00 -6.66
N ASP A 364 14.96 8.67 -6.84
CA ASP A 364 15.90 9.49 -7.63
C ASP A 364 15.38 9.72 -9.06
N LYS A 365 14.74 8.70 -9.64
CA LYS A 365 14.05 8.78 -10.92
C LYS A 365 12.69 8.08 -10.84
N LEU A 366 11.67 8.74 -11.38
CA LEU A 366 10.31 8.22 -11.46
C LEU A 366 9.83 8.26 -12.90
N ALA A 367 9.14 7.22 -13.34
CA ALA A 367 8.51 7.13 -14.64
C ALA A 367 7.20 6.34 -14.53
N GLY A 368 6.42 6.34 -15.60
CA GLY A 368 5.21 5.52 -15.63
C GLY A 368 4.66 5.29 -17.02
N MET A 369 3.63 4.47 -17.07
CA MET A 369 2.91 4.15 -18.29
C MET A 369 1.41 4.04 -18.01
N THR A 370 0.60 4.47 -18.97
CA THR A 370 -0.86 4.33 -18.92
C THR A 370 -1.46 4.60 -20.30
N GLY A 371 -2.71 4.23 -20.52
CA GLY A 371 -3.46 4.64 -21.71
C GLY A 371 -4.06 6.04 -21.63
N THR A 372 -4.10 6.66 -20.45
CA THR A 372 -4.90 7.88 -20.22
C THR A 372 -4.29 8.84 -19.18
N ALA A 373 -3.15 9.46 -19.44
CA ALA A 373 -2.50 10.43 -18.53
C ALA A 373 -2.69 11.90 -18.92
N GLN A 374 -2.97 12.22 -20.18
CA GLN A 374 -2.90 13.59 -20.70
C GLN A 374 -3.86 14.57 -19.99
N THR A 375 -4.99 14.08 -19.46
CA THR A 375 -5.94 14.91 -18.71
C THR A 375 -5.36 15.37 -17.37
N GLU A 376 -4.51 14.55 -16.75
CA GLU A 376 -3.90 14.81 -15.43
C GLU A 376 -2.47 15.34 -15.52
N ALA A 377 -1.99 15.67 -16.73
CA ALA A 377 -0.60 16.05 -16.97
C ALA A 377 -0.14 17.24 -16.10
N ALA A 378 -1.03 18.19 -15.81
CA ALA A 378 -0.73 19.32 -14.93
C ALA A 378 -0.50 18.87 -13.47
N GLU A 379 -1.35 17.97 -12.95
CA GLU A 379 -1.22 17.44 -11.59
C GLU A 379 0.06 16.58 -11.48
N LEU A 380 0.28 15.69 -12.45
CA LEU A 380 1.45 14.80 -12.49
C LEU A 380 2.77 15.59 -12.54
N SER A 381 2.82 16.66 -13.34
CA SER A 381 3.99 17.53 -13.42
C SER A 381 4.19 18.35 -12.15
N GLN A 382 3.12 18.89 -11.56
CA GLN A 382 3.21 19.74 -10.37
C GLN A 382 3.62 18.95 -9.12
N ILE A 383 3.10 17.74 -8.92
CA ILE A 383 3.32 16.95 -7.72
C ILE A 383 4.61 16.11 -7.83
N TYR A 384 4.83 15.47 -8.97
CA TYR A 384 5.88 14.46 -9.15
C TYR A 384 7.01 14.91 -10.10
N GLY A 385 6.88 16.06 -10.75
CA GLY A 385 7.83 16.47 -11.79
C GLY A 385 7.73 15.64 -13.08
N LEU A 386 6.67 14.82 -13.24
CA LEU A 386 6.51 13.92 -14.38
C LEU A 386 5.90 14.62 -15.59
N GLY A 387 6.59 14.58 -16.72
CA GLY A 387 6.02 14.96 -18.02
C GLY A 387 5.16 13.83 -18.60
N VAL A 388 4.06 14.15 -19.28
CA VAL A 388 3.24 13.17 -20.02
C VAL A 388 3.58 13.27 -21.51
N VAL A 389 3.92 12.14 -22.13
CA VAL A 389 4.27 12.07 -23.55
C VAL A 389 3.28 11.15 -24.28
N PRO A 390 2.42 11.69 -25.16
CA PRO A 390 1.50 10.88 -25.95
C PRO A 390 2.24 10.13 -27.05
N ILE A 391 2.47 8.84 -26.85
CA ILE A 391 3.14 7.97 -27.81
C ILE A 391 2.16 7.64 -28.95
N PRO A 392 2.57 7.75 -30.22
CA PRO A 392 1.73 7.33 -31.35
C PRO A 392 1.33 5.85 -31.24
N THR A 393 0.15 5.50 -31.74
CA THR A 393 -0.26 4.08 -31.83
C THR A 393 0.50 3.36 -32.94
N ASN A 394 0.75 2.06 -32.78
CA ASN A 394 1.42 1.25 -33.81
C ASN A 394 0.59 1.20 -35.11
N ARG A 395 -0.73 1.08 -34.97
CA ARG A 395 -1.70 1.10 -36.07
C ARG A 395 -2.73 2.22 -35.87
N PRO A 396 -3.34 2.76 -36.95
CA PRO A 396 -4.37 3.79 -36.82
C PRO A 396 -5.57 3.29 -36.02
N MET A 397 -6.07 4.08 -35.07
CA MET A 397 -7.27 3.71 -34.30
C MET A 397 -8.54 4.00 -35.12
N VAL A 398 -9.38 2.98 -35.30
CA VAL A 398 -10.60 3.03 -36.14
C VAL A 398 -11.89 2.75 -35.36
N ARG A 399 -11.83 2.61 -34.03
CA ARG A 399 -12.99 2.40 -33.17
C ARG A 399 -14.03 3.51 -33.35
N ALA A 400 -15.29 3.13 -33.48
CA ALA A 400 -16.41 4.05 -33.47
C ALA A 400 -16.87 4.34 -32.03
N ASP A 401 -16.55 5.53 -31.52
CA ASP A 401 -17.07 6.03 -30.25
C ASP A 401 -18.40 6.75 -30.49
N GLU A 402 -19.51 6.07 -30.19
CA GLU A 402 -20.87 6.58 -30.42
C GLU A 402 -21.31 7.54 -29.31
N ALA A 403 -22.35 8.34 -29.61
CA ALA A 403 -22.91 9.29 -28.66
C ALA A 403 -23.63 8.57 -27.50
N ASP A 404 -23.61 9.20 -26.33
CA ASP A 404 -24.32 8.68 -25.15
C ASP A 404 -25.84 8.65 -25.40
N VAL A 405 -26.49 7.57 -24.96
CA VAL A 405 -27.95 7.42 -24.94
C VAL A 405 -28.44 7.67 -23.53
N ILE A 406 -29.33 8.65 -23.35
CA ILE A 406 -29.73 9.12 -22.01
C ILE A 406 -31.22 8.82 -21.80
N TYR A 407 -31.55 8.12 -20.71
CA TYR A 407 -32.93 7.81 -20.33
C TYR A 407 -33.37 8.61 -19.11
N LYS A 408 -34.69 8.70 -18.95
CA LYS A 408 -35.26 9.36 -17.77
C LYS A 408 -35.16 8.48 -16.52
N THR A 409 -35.42 7.18 -16.65
CA THR A 409 -35.38 6.24 -15.53
C THR A 409 -34.30 5.20 -15.72
N GLU A 410 -33.83 4.66 -14.61
CA GLU A 410 -32.85 3.58 -14.61
C GLU A 410 -33.43 2.27 -15.18
N VAL A 411 -34.72 2.01 -14.97
CA VAL A 411 -35.40 0.83 -15.51
C VAL A 411 -35.37 0.84 -17.03
N ALA A 412 -35.80 1.94 -17.66
CA ALA A 412 -35.79 2.07 -19.11
C ALA A 412 -34.37 1.99 -19.70
N LYS A 413 -33.38 2.57 -19.01
CA LYS A 413 -31.96 2.43 -19.37
C LYS A 413 -31.56 0.96 -19.46
N PHE A 414 -31.80 0.18 -18.41
CA PHE A 414 -31.35 -1.22 -18.37
C PHE A 414 -32.14 -2.13 -19.33
N GLU A 415 -33.42 -1.85 -19.59
CA GLU A 415 -34.18 -2.55 -20.62
C GLU A 415 -33.55 -2.32 -22.01
N ALA A 416 -33.25 -1.06 -22.35
CA ALA A 416 -32.59 -0.73 -23.61
C ALA A 416 -31.17 -1.29 -23.75
N VAL A 417 -30.41 -1.34 -22.64
CA VAL A 417 -29.09 -2.00 -22.61
C VAL A 417 -29.23 -3.48 -22.93
N VAL A 418 -30.22 -4.15 -22.34
CA VAL A 418 -30.43 -5.59 -22.57
C VAL A 418 -30.89 -5.87 -23.99
N ASP A 419 -31.75 -5.03 -24.57
CA ASP A 419 -32.18 -5.15 -25.97
C ASP A 419 -30.99 -4.99 -26.95
N ASP A 420 -30.09 -4.03 -26.72
CA ASP A 420 -28.88 -3.82 -27.54
C ASP A 420 -27.88 -4.99 -27.39
N ILE A 421 -27.74 -5.55 -26.17
CA ILE A 421 -26.91 -6.73 -25.93
C ILE A 421 -27.48 -7.95 -26.68
N GLU A 422 -28.79 -8.15 -26.65
CA GLU A 422 -29.46 -9.26 -27.34
C GLU A 422 -29.22 -9.19 -28.85
N GLU A 423 -29.49 -8.04 -29.48
CA GLU A 423 -29.30 -7.84 -30.92
C GLU A 423 -27.86 -8.12 -31.37
N ARG A 424 -26.88 -7.58 -30.64
CA ARG A 424 -25.46 -7.75 -30.99
C ARG A 424 -24.93 -9.13 -30.69
N SER A 425 -25.36 -9.74 -29.59
CA SER A 425 -24.99 -11.11 -29.25
C SER A 425 -25.53 -12.11 -30.27
N GLU A 426 -26.76 -11.92 -30.77
CA GLU A 426 -27.35 -12.73 -31.85
C GLU A 426 -26.61 -12.56 -33.17
N ALA A 427 -26.11 -11.35 -33.45
CA ALA A 427 -25.24 -11.07 -34.59
C ALA A 427 -23.81 -11.64 -34.43
N GLY A 428 -23.47 -12.22 -33.27
CA GLY A 428 -22.17 -12.81 -32.96
C GLY A 428 -21.10 -11.83 -32.50
N GLN A 429 -21.44 -10.56 -32.28
CA GLN A 429 -20.48 -9.55 -31.81
C GLN A 429 -20.14 -9.77 -30.32
N PRO A 430 -18.86 -9.79 -29.91
CA PRO A 430 -18.49 -9.84 -28.49
C PRO A 430 -18.79 -8.52 -27.78
N ILE A 431 -19.19 -8.62 -26.51
CA ILE A 431 -19.67 -7.48 -25.72
C ILE A 431 -19.00 -7.44 -24.34
N LEU A 432 -18.45 -6.28 -24.00
CA LEU A 432 -18.01 -5.94 -22.64
C LEU A 432 -18.90 -4.84 -22.05
N CYS A 433 -19.66 -5.19 -21.01
CA CYS A 433 -20.53 -4.27 -20.29
C CYS A 433 -19.85 -3.78 -19.00
N GLY A 434 -19.52 -2.50 -18.91
CA GLY A 434 -18.97 -1.87 -17.71
C GLY A 434 -20.07 -1.24 -16.84
N THR A 435 -20.09 -1.59 -15.56
CA THR A 435 -21.02 -1.02 -14.56
C THR A 435 -20.27 -0.34 -13.42
N ALA A 436 -20.88 0.61 -12.70
CA ALA A 436 -20.20 1.35 -11.63
C ALA A 436 -20.16 0.62 -10.26
N SER A 437 -20.97 -0.43 -10.07
CA SER A 437 -21.05 -1.15 -8.79
C SER A 437 -21.44 -2.61 -8.95
N VAL A 438 -21.09 -3.42 -7.95
CA VAL A 438 -21.41 -4.86 -7.92
C VAL A 438 -22.93 -5.07 -7.95
N GLU A 439 -23.69 -4.21 -7.27
CA GLU A 439 -25.16 -4.26 -7.28
C GLU A 439 -25.73 -4.09 -8.70
N LYS A 440 -25.19 -3.15 -9.48
CA LYS A 440 -25.61 -2.93 -10.88
C LYS A 440 -25.18 -4.07 -11.80
N SER A 441 -24.00 -4.65 -11.57
CA SER A 441 -23.56 -5.87 -12.28
C SER A 441 -24.53 -7.03 -12.06
N GLU A 442 -24.92 -7.29 -10.81
CA GLU A 442 -25.88 -8.35 -10.46
C GLU A 442 -27.28 -8.07 -11.01
N LEU A 443 -27.72 -6.80 -10.99
CA LEU A 443 -28.97 -6.39 -11.62
C LEU A 443 -28.99 -6.69 -13.12
N LEU A 444 -27.95 -6.29 -13.85
CA LEU A 444 -27.82 -6.54 -15.29
C LEU A 444 -27.74 -8.04 -15.58
N ALA A 445 -26.92 -8.78 -14.83
CA ALA A 445 -26.82 -10.24 -14.94
C ALA A 445 -28.17 -10.93 -14.77
N GLY A 446 -28.96 -10.49 -13.77
CA GLY A 446 -30.31 -10.98 -13.54
C GLY A 446 -31.28 -10.69 -14.69
N LEU A 447 -31.12 -9.57 -15.41
CA LEU A 447 -31.91 -9.23 -16.60
C LEU A 447 -31.48 -10.06 -17.82
N LEU A 448 -30.18 -10.22 -18.05
CA LEU A 448 -29.64 -11.07 -19.12
C LEU A 448 -30.06 -12.53 -18.95
N LEU A 449 -30.05 -13.04 -17.72
CA LEU A 449 -30.50 -14.39 -17.40
C LEU A 449 -32.00 -14.60 -17.74
N LYS A 450 -32.84 -13.57 -17.54
CA LYS A 450 -34.27 -13.62 -17.89
C LYS A 450 -34.49 -13.69 -19.40
N ARG A 451 -33.61 -13.09 -20.20
CA ARG A 451 -33.61 -13.20 -21.68
C ARG A 451 -32.94 -14.47 -22.19
N GLY A 452 -32.22 -15.21 -21.33
CA GLY A 452 -31.53 -16.44 -21.70
C GLY A 452 -30.18 -16.21 -22.37
N ILE A 453 -29.59 -15.02 -22.21
CA ILE A 453 -28.30 -14.64 -22.78
C ILE A 453 -27.17 -15.19 -21.88
N PRO A 454 -26.31 -16.10 -22.39
CA PRO A 454 -25.14 -16.56 -21.65
C PRO A 454 -24.17 -15.41 -21.39
N HIS A 455 -23.72 -15.24 -20.16
CA HIS A 455 -22.82 -14.16 -19.79
C HIS A 455 -21.95 -14.54 -18.59
N GLU A 456 -20.81 -13.86 -18.48
CA GLU A 456 -19.90 -13.95 -17.34
C GLU A 456 -19.90 -12.63 -16.54
N VAL A 457 -19.72 -12.71 -15.22
CA VAL A 457 -19.72 -11.52 -14.34
C VAL A 457 -18.42 -11.43 -13.56
N LEU A 458 -17.81 -10.26 -13.57
CA LEU A 458 -16.53 -9.95 -12.93
C LEU A 458 -16.73 -8.86 -11.89
N ASN A 459 -16.41 -9.17 -10.64
CA ASN A 459 -16.68 -8.29 -9.50
C ASN A 459 -15.42 -7.85 -8.74
N ALA A 460 -14.24 -7.96 -9.37
CA ALA A 460 -12.93 -7.60 -8.84
C ALA A 460 -12.51 -8.41 -7.59
N LYS A 461 -13.09 -9.59 -7.34
CA LYS A 461 -12.76 -10.42 -6.17
C LYS A 461 -11.70 -11.47 -6.43
N PHE A 462 -11.65 -12.03 -7.64
CA PHE A 462 -10.80 -13.18 -7.95
C PHE A 462 -9.99 -12.91 -9.23
N HIS A 463 -8.95 -12.07 -9.12
CA HIS A 463 -8.20 -11.57 -10.28
C HIS A 463 -7.73 -12.65 -11.25
N ALA A 464 -7.21 -13.79 -10.78
CA ALA A 464 -6.75 -14.87 -11.66
C ALA A 464 -7.89 -15.52 -12.46
N LYS A 465 -9.06 -15.75 -11.83
CA LYS A 465 -10.24 -16.30 -12.52
C LYS A 465 -10.83 -15.28 -13.49
N GLU A 466 -10.88 -14.02 -13.07
CA GLU A 466 -11.39 -12.93 -13.88
C GLU A 466 -10.52 -12.67 -15.11
N ALA A 467 -9.20 -12.76 -14.97
CA ALA A 467 -8.26 -12.67 -16.09
C ALA A 467 -8.51 -13.79 -17.12
N ALA A 468 -8.74 -15.03 -16.67
CA ALA A 468 -9.07 -16.14 -17.57
C ALA A 468 -10.38 -15.90 -18.35
N ILE A 469 -11.40 -15.34 -17.71
CA ILE A 469 -12.66 -14.96 -18.37
C ILE A 469 -12.42 -13.84 -19.38
N ILE A 470 -11.71 -12.79 -18.99
CA ILE A 470 -11.42 -11.63 -19.86
C ILE A 470 -10.60 -12.01 -21.09
N ALA A 471 -9.64 -12.92 -20.93
CA ALA A 471 -8.84 -13.43 -22.03
C ALA A 471 -9.69 -14.12 -23.12
N GLN A 472 -10.91 -14.55 -22.78
CA GLN A 472 -11.87 -15.18 -23.68
C GLN A 472 -13.05 -14.26 -24.06
N ALA A 473 -13.10 -13.02 -23.54
CA ALA A 473 -14.22 -12.10 -23.76
C ALA A 473 -14.31 -11.57 -25.20
N GLY A 474 -13.26 -11.72 -26.00
CA GLY A 474 -13.23 -11.31 -27.42
C GLY A 474 -13.74 -12.37 -28.39
N ARG A 475 -14.27 -13.48 -27.87
CA ARG A 475 -14.81 -14.58 -28.67
C ARG A 475 -16.21 -14.30 -29.20
N LYS A 476 -16.57 -14.93 -30.30
CA LYS A 476 -17.85 -14.70 -30.99
C LYS A 476 -19.04 -14.92 -30.06
N GLY A 477 -19.89 -13.91 -29.96
CA GLY A 477 -21.09 -13.91 -29.10
C GLY A 477 -20.82 -13.93 -27.59
N ALA A 478 -19.58 -13.72 -27.14
CA ALA A 478 -19.27 -13.67 -25.71
C ALA A 478 -19.81 -12.38 -25.08
N VAL A 479 -20.52 -12.50 -23.96
CA VAL A 479 -21.02 -11.37 -23.17
C VAL A 479 -20.36 -11.37 -21.81
N THR A 480 -19.66 -10.28 -21.46
CA THR A 480 -18.95 -10.14 -20.19
C THR A 480 -19.41 -8.87 -19.47
N VAL A 481 -19.84 -9.00 -18.22
CA VAL A 481 -20.21 -7.88 -17.35
C VAL A 481 -19.09 -7.64 -16.34
N ALA A 482 -18.52 -6.43 -16.35
CA ALA A 482 -17.44 -6.03 -15.46
C ALA A 482 -17.89 -4.91 -14.52
N THR A 483 -17.70 -5.12 -13.21
CA THR A 483 -17.82 -4.05 -12.22
C THR A 483 -16.58 -3.15 -12.27
N ASN A 484 -16.79 -1.85 -12.38
CA ASN A 484 -15.78 -0.81 -12.54
C ASN A 484 -14.77 -1.17 -13.63
N MET A 485 -13.58 -1.62 -13.22
CA MET A 485 -12.48 -2.00 -14.09
C MET A 485 -11.97 -3.40 -13.75
N ALA A 486 -12.87 -4.29 -13.31
CA ALA A 486 -12.58 -5.72 -13.18
C ALA A 486 -12.01 -6.26 -14.51
N GLY A 487 -11.04 -7.16 -14.43
CA GLY A 487 -10.30 -7.59 -15.62
C GLY A 487 -9.19 -6.64 -16.08
N ARG A 488 -8.81 -5.65 -15.26
CA ARG A 488 -7.67 -4.77 -15.55
C ARG A 488 -6.38 -5.57 -15.76
N GLY A 489 -5.51 -5.04 -16.62
CA GLY A 489 -4.22 -5.66 -16.94
C GLY A 489 -4.29 -6.88 -17.85
N THR A 490 -5.48 -7.38 -18.19
CA THR A 490 -5.66 -8.45 -19.18
C THR A 490 -6.21 -7.88 -20.49
N ASP A 491 -5.60 -8.31 -21.60
CA ASP A 491 -5.95 -7.87 -22.93
C ASP A 491 -7.10 -8.72 -23.50
N ILE A 492 -8.08 -8.05 -24.11
CA ILE A 492 -9.18 -8.71 -24.81
C ILE A 492 -8.78 -8.79 -26.28
N VAL A 493 -8.34 -9.98 -26.68
CA VAL A 493 -7.95 -10.29 -28.07
C VAL A 493 -9.18 -10.82 -28.79
N LEU A 494 -9.46 -10.31 -30.00
CA LEU A 494 -10.56 -10.81 -30.82
C LEU A 494 -10.27 -12.25 -31.24
N GLY A 495 -11.28 -13.14 -31.15
CA GLY A 495 -11.11 -14.59 -31.35
C GLY A 495 -10.65 -15.34 -30.10
N GLY A 496 -10.27 -14.66 -29.02
CA GLY A 496 -9.83 -15.25 -27.75
C GLY A 496 -8.31 -15.32 -27.59
N ASN A 497 -7.85 -15.91 -26.49
CA ASN A 497 -6.42 -16.09 -26.22
C ASN A 497 -6.01 -17.56 -26.42
N ALA A 498 -5.03 -17.79 -27.31
CA ALA A 498 -4.59 -19.11 -27.73
C ALA A 498 -4.01 -19.94 -26.58
N GLU A 499 -3.21 -19.36 -25.69
CA GLU A 499 -2.61 -20.08 -24.55
C GLU A 499 -3.69 -20.59 -23.58
N PHE A 500 -4.70 -19.75 -23.29
CA PHE A 500 -5.83 -20.17 -22.43
C PHE A 500 -6.68 -21.25 -23.10
N MET A 501 -6.85 -21.19 -24.42
CA MET A 501 -7.59 -22.20 -25.18
C MET A 501 -6.84 -23.53 -25.24
N ALA A 502 -5.53 -23.50 -25.48
CA ALA A 502 -4.66 -24.68 -25.47
C ALA A 502 -4.66 -25.34 -24.08
N ASN A 503 -4.50 -24.54 -23.01
CA ASN A 503 -4.62 -25.01 -21.63
C ASN A 503 -5.96 -25.70 -21.37
N ALA A 504 -7.07 -25.04 -21.72
CA ALA A 504 -8.40 -25.60 -21.51
C ALA A 504 -8.67 -26.85 -22.34
N GLU A 505 -8.02 -27.02 -23.51
CA GLU A 505 -8.08 -28.24 -24.30
C GLU A 505 -7.30 -29.38 -23.64
N LEU A 506 -6.07 -29.12 -23.18
CA LEU A 506 -5.24 -30.10 -22.49
C LEU A 506 -5.86 -30.54 -21.16
N ASP A 507 -6.42 -29.61 -20.39
CA ASP A 507 -7.15 -29.91 -19.16
C ASP A 507 -8.35 -30.84 -19.44
N LYS A 508 -9.09 -30.62 -20.54
CA LYS A 508 -10.20 -31.51 -20.96
C LYS A 508 -9.70 -32.88 -21.39
N ALA A 509 -8.47 -32.98 -21.87
CA ALA A 509 -7.80 -34.24 -22.18
C ALA A 509 -7.23 -34.92 -20.91
N GLY A 510 -7.34 -34.29 -19.74
CA GLY A 510 -6.83 -34.80 -18.46
C GLY A 510 -5.34 -34.54 -18.25
N LEU A 511 -4.73 -33.66 -19.04
CA LEU A 511 -3.31 -33.30 -18.96
C LEU A 511 -3.18 -32.01 -18.15
N VAL A 512 -2.61 -32.11 -16.95
CA VAL A 512 -2.46 -30.99 -16.01
C VAL A 512 -0.98 -30.73 -15.76
N PRO A 513 -0.46 -29.49 -15.87
CA PRO A 513 0.97 -29.20 -15.71
C PRO A 513 1.59 -29.71 -14.41
N SER A 514 0.83 -29.74 -13.32
CA SER A 514 1.29 -30.18 -12.00
C SER A 514 1.22 -31.70 -11.79
N GLU A 515 0.32 -32.41 -12.48
CA GLU A 515 0.08 -33.84 -12.27
C GLU A 515 0.72 -34.69 -13.36
N THR A 516 0.72 -34.20 -14.61
CA THR A 516 1.26 -34.88 -15.81
C THR A 516 2.22 -33.96 -16.57
N PRO A 517 3.31 -33.46 -15.95
CA PRO A 517 4.18 -32.43 -16.52
C PRO A 517 4.82 -32.85 -17.86
N GLU A 518 5.36 -34.07 -17.96
CA GLU A 518 6.05 -34.51 -19.18
C GLU A 518 5.10 -34.68 -20.38
N GLU A 519 3.90 -35.21 -20.14
CA GLU A 519 2.88 -35.43 -21.17
C GLU A 519 2.23 -34.11 -21.60
N TYR A 520 2.05 -33.19 -20.65
CA TYR A 520 1.57 -31.84 -20.90
C TYR A 520 2.57 -31.04 -21.76
N GLU A 521 3.85 -31.00 -21.38
CA GLU A 521 4.90 -30.27 -22.12
C GLU A 521 5.09 -30.84 -23.55
N ALA A 522 4.94 -32.15 -23.72
CA ALA A 522 5.00 -32.77 -25.05
C ALA A 522 3.78 -32.42 -25.93
N ALA A 523 2.60 -32.28 -25.34
CA ALA A 523 1.35 -31.95 -26.05
C ALA A 523 1.16 -30.44 -26.28
N TRP A 524 1.80 -29.59 -25.46
CA TRP A 524 1.65 -28.14 -25.48
C TRP A 524 1.88 -27.48 -26.85
N PRO A 525 2.97 -27.76 -27.59
CA PRO A 525 3.21 -27.10 -28.87
C PRO A 525 2.10 -27.36 -29.89
N GLY A 526 1.59 -28.59 -29.96
CA GLY A 526 0.51 -28.95 -30.89
C GLY A 526 -0.85 -28.39 -30.49
N ALA A 527 -1.14 -28.32 -29.18
CA ALA A 527 -2.36 -27.69 -28.68
C ALA A 527 -2.33 -26.17 -28.91
N LEU A 528 -1.17 -25.53 -28.72
CA LEU A 528 -0.99 -24.11 -28.96
C LEU A 528 -1.16 -23.75 -30.43
N GLU A 529 -0.50 -24.47 -31.35
CA GLU A 529 -0.61 -24.22 -32.80
C GLU A 529 -2.07 -24.35 -33.27
N LYS A 530 -2.78 -25.37 -32.78
CA LYS A 530 -4.20 -25.55 -33.08
C LYS A 530 -5.06 -24.41 -32.52
N ALA A 531 -4.79 -23.96 -31.30
CA ALA A 531 -5.50 -22.86 -30.67
C ALA A 531 -5.22 -21.52 -31.39
N GLU A 532 -3.99 -21.27 -31.83
CA GLU A 532 -3.61 -20.10 -32.62
C GLU A 532 -4.37 -20.04 -33.94
N GLN A 533 -4.48 -21.18 -34.64
CA GLN A 533 -5.26 -21.26 -35.87
C GLN A 533 -6.75 -20.98 -35.61
N GLN A 534 -7.33 -21.56 -34.55
CA GLN A 534 -8.72 -21.31 -34.19
C GLN A 534 -8.97 -19.84 -33.83
N VAL A 535 -8.08 -19.21 -33.07
CA VAL A 535 -8.17 -17.79 -32.72
C VAL A 535 -8.11 -16.93 -33.98
N ALA A 536 -7.22 -17.24 -34.93
CA ALA A 536 -7.11 -16.50 -36.19
C ALA A 536 -8.38 -16.60 -37.05
N GLU A 537 -8.98 -17.78 -37.14
CA GLU A 537 -10.26 -17.98 -37.86
C GLU A 537 -11.41 -17.22 -37.18
N GLU A 538 -11.56 -17.35 -35.85
CA GLU A 538 -12.63 -16.68 -35.09
C GLU A 538 -12.43 -15.16 -35.03
N HIS A 539 -11.18 -14.69 -35.06
CA HIS A 539 -10.82 -13.27 -35.15
C HIS A 539 -11.43 -12.60 -36.38
N ASP A 540 -11.32 -13.22 -37.55
CA ASP A 540 -11.86 -12.67 -38.78
C ASP A 540 -13.39 -12.61 -38.74
N GLU A 541 -14.05 -13.63 -38.18
CA GLU A 541 -15.51 -13.60 -37.96
C GLU A 541 -15.94 -12.48 -37.00
N VAL A 542 -15.17 -12.23 -35.94
CA VAL A 542 -15.44 -11.15 -34.97
C VAL A 542 -15.22 -9.77 -35.60
N ILE A 543 -14.20 -9.63 -36.46
CA ILE A 543 -13.97 -8.40 -37.24
C ILE A 543 -15.17 -8.12 -38.15
N GLU A 544 -15.68 -9.13 -38.86
CA GLU A 544 -16.86 -9.01 -39.71
C GLU A 544 -18.13 -8.64 -38.91
N ALA A 545 -18.25 -9.14 -37.67
CA ALA A 545 -19.31 -8.78 -36.74
C ALA A 545 -19.16 -7.36 -36.14
N GLY A 546 -18.11 -6.61 -36.52
CA GLY A 546 -17.88 -5.23 -36.08
C GLY A 546 -16.90 -5.06 -34.92
N GLY A 547 -16.17 -6.12 -34.55
CA GLY A 547 -15.20 -6.14 -33.46
C GLY A 547 -15.83 -6.06 -32.07
N LEU A 548 -15.01 -5.85 -31.04
CA LEU A 548 -15.50 -5.77 -29.65
C LEU A 548 -16.41 -4.55 -29.45
N TYR A 549 -17.62 -4.79 -28.94
CA TYR A 549 -18.51 -3.74 -28.47
C TYR A 549 -18.32 -3.49 -26.97
N VAL A 550 -18.04 -2.23 -26.61
CA VAL A 550 -17.94 -1.80 -25.22
C VAL A 550 -19.15 -0.95 -24.85
N LEU A 551 -19.91 -1.41 -23.88
CA LEU A 551 -21.10 -0.73 -23.37
C LEU A 551 -20.84 -0.24 -21.94
N GLY A 552 -20.94 1.06 -21.69
CA GLY A 552 -20.94 1.63 -20.35
C GLY A 552 -22.37 1.84 -19.84
N THR A 553 -22.72 1.34 -18.66
CA THR A 553 -24.09 1.50 -18.12
C THR A 553 -24.30 2.76 -17.29
N GLU A 554 -23.22 3.48 -16.99
CA GLU A 554 -23.17 4.75 -16.23
C GLU A 554 -21.87 5.49 -16.58
N ARG A 555 -21.78 6.78 -16.19
CA ARG A 555 -20.51 7.53 -16.18
C ARG A 555 -19.78 7.31 -14.87
N HIS A 556 -18.48 7.10 -14.93
CA HIS A 556 -17.64 7.04 -13.73
C HIS A 556 -17.35 8.45 -13.18
N GLU A 557 -16.73 8.49 -11.99
CA GLU A 557 -16.33 9.73 -11.32
C GLU A 557 -15.37 10.59 -12.16
N SER A 558 -14.65 9.98 -13.11
CA SER A 558 -13.80 10.68 -14.06
C SER A 558 -14.00 10.20 -15.50
N ARG A 559 -13.85 11.12 -16.44
CA ARG A 559 -13.88 10.83 -17.88
C ARG A 559 -12.73 9.92 -18.30
N ARG A 560 -11.63 9.96 -17.56
CA ARG A 560 -10.46 9.11 -17.75
C ARG A 560 -10.83 7.62 -17.62
N ILE A 561 -11.51 7.25 -16.54
CA ILE A 561 -11.98 5.87 -16.31
C ILE A 561 -12.95 5.43 -17.42
N ASP A 562 -13.86 6.31 -17.86
CA ASP A 562 -14.74 6.01 -19.00
C ASP A 562 -13.93 5.73 -20.28
N ASN A 563 -12.87 6.50 -20.53
CA ASN A 563 -12.02 6.31 -21.70
C ASN A 563 -11.18 5.02 -21.62
N GLN A 564 -10.80 4.59 -20.41
CA GLN A 564 -10.15 3.29 -20.23
C GLN A 564 -11.09 2.15 -20.57
N LEU A 565 -12.38 2.25 -20.19
CA LEU A 565 -13.40 1.28 -20.59
C LEU A 565 -13.53 1.25 -22.11
N ARG A 566 -13.72 2.41 -22.78
CA ARG A 566 -13.75 2.49 -24.26
C ARG A 566 -12.50 1.89 -24.89
N GLY A 567 -11.34 2.16 -24.29
CA GLY A 567 -10.02 1.67 -24.70
C GLY A 567 -9.86 0.15 -24.67
N ARG A 568 -10.80 -0.59 -24.08
CA ARG A 568 -10.81 -2.06 -24.16
C ARG A 568 -11.09 -2.57 -25.58
N SER A 569 -11.74 -1.77 -26.43
CA SER A 569 -12.05 -2.06 -27.83
C SER A 569 -11.17 -1.29 -28.82
N GLY A 570 -11.04 -1.82 -30.04
CA GLY A 570 -10.32 -1.20 -31.17
C GLY A 570 -8.80 -1.15 -30.97
N ARG A 571 -8.23 -2.23 -30.42
CA ARG A 571 -6.79 -2.37 -30.14
C ARG A 571 -6.04 -2.70 -31.43
N GLN A 572 -4.78 -2.29 -31.55
CA GLN A 572 -3.95 -2.56 -32.75
C GLN A 572 -4.66 -2.28 -34.10
N GLY A 573 -5.56 -1.29 -34.13
CA GLY A 573 -6.30 -0.90 -35.34
C GLY A 573 -7.48 -1.80 -35.69
N ASP A 574 -7.88 -2.71 -34.80
CA ASP A 574 -9.09 -3.52 -34.98
C ASP A 574 -10.35 -2.65 -35.04
N PRO A 575 -11.40 -3.08 -35.76
CA PRO A 575 -12.70 -2.48 -35.64
C PRO A 575 -13.26 -2.66 -34.23
N GLY A 576 -14.19 -1.80 -33.87
CA GLY A 576 -14.84 -1.86 -32.58
C GLY A 576 -15.79 -0.69 -32.39
N VAL A 577 -16.67 -0.84 -31.42
CA VAL A 577 -17.69 0.16 -31.11
C VAL A 577 -17.67 0.42 -29.61
N SER A 578 -17.90 1.67 -29.19
CA SER A 578 -18.20 1.97 -27.79
C SER A 578 -19.40 2.91 -27.65
N ARG A 579 -20.24 2.67 -26.64
CA ARG A 579 -21.42 3.49 -26.36
C ARG A 579 -21.72 3.51 -24.85
N PHE A 580 -22.25 4.62 -24.36
CA PHE A 580 -22.67 4.74 -22.96
C PHE A 580 -24.18 4.93 -22.88
N TYR A 581 -24.83 4.20 -21.97
CA TYR A 581 -26.23 4.29 -21.63
C TYR A 581 -26.33 4.91 -20.24
N LEU A 582 -27.02 6.04 -20.13
CA LEU A 582 -27.07 6.85 -18.92
C LEU A 582 -28.52 7.05 -18.49
N SER A 583 -28.75 7.34 -17.22
CA SER A 583 -30.04 7.82 -16.74
C SER A 583 -29.92 9.06 -15.86
N LEU A 584 -30.97 9.87 -15.84
CA LEU A 584 -31.08 10.99 -14.90
C LEU A 584 -31.17 10.53 -13.43
N ALA A 585 -31.41 9.24 -13.19
CA ALA A 585 -31.46 8.61 -11.88
C ALA A 585 -30.13 7.91 -11.49
N ASP A 586 -29.07 8.02 -12.30
CA ASP A 586 -27.76 7.45 -11.98
C ASP A 586 -27.11 8.19 -10.80
N ASP A 587 -26.17 7.54 -10.11
CA ASP A 587 -25.59 8.07 -8.88
C ASP A 587 -24.79 9.36 -9.08
N LEU A 588 -24.11 9.49 -10.23
CA LEU A 588 -23.45 10.74 -10.62
C LEU A 588 -24.44 11.91 -10.67
N MET A 589 -25.65 11.66 -11.17
CA MET A 589 -26.70 12.67 -11.27
C MET A 589 -27.36 12.94 -9.92
N LYS A 590 -27.54 11.93 -9.06
CA LYS A 590 -28.08 12.13 -7.70
C LYS A 590 -27.17 12.99 -6.82
N ARG A 591 -25.85 12.81 -6.95
CA ARG A 591 -24.85 13.61 -6.23
C ARG A 591 -24.86 15.08 -6.67
N PHE A 592 -25.36 15.36 -7.87
CA PHE A 592 -25.45 16.70 -8.45
C PHE A 592 -26.86 17.28 -8.32
N ASN A 593 -27.02 18.38 -7.58
CA ASN A 593 -28.24 19.19 -7.44
C ASN A 593 -29.57 18.49 -7.85
N SER A 594 -30.03 17.57 -7.00
CA SER A 594 -31.25 16.77 -7.18
C SER A 594 -32.48 17.59 -7.57
N SER A 595 -32.59 18.83 -7.07
CA SER A 595 -33.69 19.74 -7.40
C SER A 595 -33.71 20.18 -8.87
N ALA A 596 -32.55 20.37 -9.50
CA ALA A 596 -32.47 20.73 -10.92
C ALA A 596 -32.82 19.54 -11.83
N VAL A 597 -32.41 18.33 -11.44
CA VAL A 597 -32.76 17.08 -12.14
C VAL A 597 -34.26 16.84 -12.07
N GLU A 598 -34.88 17.03 -10.90
CA GLU A 598 -36.31 16.88 -10.69
C GLU A 598 -37.14 17.88 -11.51
N VAL A 599 -36.73 19.15 -11.55
CA VAL A 599 -37.36 20.17 -12.43
C VAL A 599 -37.22 19.77 -13.90
N MET A 600 -36.06 19.25 -14.31
CA MET A 600 -35.84 18.81 -15.69
C MET A 600 -36.71 17.60 -16.05
N MET A 601 -36.83 16.62 -15.14
CA MET A 601 -37.71 15.45 -15.28
C MET A 601 -39.20 15.84 -15.38
N ASN A 602 -39.62 16.84 -14.61
CA ASN A 602 -41.01 17.32 -14.61
C ASN A 602 -41.34 18.21 -15.82
N THR A 603 -40.33 18.86 -16.42
CA THR A 603 -40.50 19.76 -17.57
C THR A 603 -40.42 19.01 -18.91
N LEU A 604 -39.60 17.96 -18.99
CA LEU A 604 -39.47 17.10 -20.18
C LEU A 604 -40.64 16.11 -20.23
N LYS A 605 -41.66 16.39 -21.06
CA LYS A 605 -42.77 15.47 -21.36
C LYS A 605 -42.35 14.33 -22.31
N ILE A 606 -41.17 13.75 -22.09
CA ILE A 606 -40.64 12.63 -22.89
C ILE A 606 -41.08 11.33 -22.19
N PRO A 607 -41.62 10.34 -22.94
CA PRO A 607 -41.88 9.00 -22.41
C PRO A 607 -40.62 8.37 -21.78
N ASP A 608 -40.79 7.54 -20.76
CA ASP A 608 -39.65 7.00 -20.00
C ASP A 608 -38.75 6.08 -20.85
N ASP A 609 -39.30 5.45 -21.90
CA ASP A 609 -38.66 4.51 -22.84
C ASP A 609 -37.96 5.19 -24.03
N GLN A 610 -38.07 6.51 -24.19
CA GLN A 610 -37.44 7.24 -25.29
C GLN A 610 -36.13 7.90 -24.88
N PRO A 611 -35.05 7.77 -25.70
CA PRO A 611 -33.81 8.50 -25.50
C PRO A 611 -34.00 10.01 -25.49
N ILE A 612 -33.34 10.68 -24.55
CA ILE A 612 -33.33 12.13 -24.40
C ILE A 612 -32.21 12.71 -25.28
N GLU A 613 -32.57 13.16 -26.48
CA GLU A 613 -31.65 13.89 -27.35
C GLU A 613 -31.66 15.40 -27.02
N SER A 614 -30.91 15.80 -25.99
CA SER A 614 -30.81 17.21 -25.62
C SER A 614 -29.40 17.63 -25.24
N LYS A 615 -28.87 18.61 -25.97
CA LYS A 615 -27.55 19.24 -25.70
C LYS A 615 -27.46 19.83 -24.30
N MET A 616 -28.59 20.24 -23.70
CA MET A 616 -28.62 20.74 -22.32
C MET A 616 -28.28 19.62 -21.33
N VAL A 617 -28.85 18.43 -21.53
CA VAL A 617 -28.67 17.28 -20.65
C VAL A 617 -27.25 16.74 -20.75
N SER A 618 -26.72 16.56 -21.96
CA SER A 618 -25.33 16.12 -22.15
C SER A 618 -24.33 17.11 -21.52
N ARG A 619 -24.62 18.42 -21.56
CA ARG A 619 -23.80 19.44 -20.87
C ARG A 619 -23.91 19.33 -19.34
N ALA A 620 -25.10 19.05 -18.81
CA ALA A 620 -25.30 18.87 -17.38
C ALA A 620 -24.53 17.65 -16.86
N ILE A 621 -24.60 16.51 -17.55
CA ILE A 621 -23.83 15.29 -17.21
C ILE A 621 -22.33 15.57 -17.23
N LYS A 622 -21.84 16.21 -18.31
CA LYS A 622 -20.42 16.60 -18.41
C LYS A 622 -20.00 17.54 -17.27
N SER A 623 -20.85 18.49 -16.91
CA SER A 623 -20.60 19.42 -15.79
C SER A 623 -20.57 18.69 -14.45
N ALA A 624 -21.48 17.74 -14.21
CA ALA A 624 -21.49 16.94 -12.99
C ALA A 624 -20.20 16.12 -12.84
N GLN A 625 -19.78 15.43 -13.91
CA GLN A 625 -18.52 14.69 -13.93
C GLN A 625 -17.31 15.60 -13.66
N THR A 626 -17.25 16.76 -14.32
CA THR A 626 -16.14 17.73 -14.13
C THR A 626 -16.07 18.25 -12.68
N GLN A 627 -17.21 18.44 -12.02
CA GLN A 627 -17.24 18.89 -10.62
C GLN A 627 -16.77 17.80 -9.66
N VAL A 628 -17.13 16.54 -9.90
CA VAL A 628 -16.62 15.40 -9.11
C VAL A 628 -15.10 15.25 -9.31
N GLU A 629 -14.59 15.39 -10.53
CA GLU A 629 -13.15 15.42 -10.81
C GLU A 629 -12.44 16.54 -10.03
N GLN A 630 -12.98 17.76 -10.05
CA GLN A 630 -12.41 18.90 -9.30
C GLN A 630 -12.46 18.67 -7.78
N GLN A 631 -13.54 18.10 -7.27
CA GLN A 631 -13.67 17.77 -5.85
C GLN A 631 -12.61 16.75 -5.43
N ASN A 632 -12.44 15.68 -6.22
CA ASN A 632 -11.43 14.66 -5.98
C ASN A 632 -10.01 15.25 -6.04
N PHE A 633 -9.74 16.15 -6.98
CA PHE A 633 -8.47 16.89 -7.07
C PHE A 633 -8.21 17.73 -5.81
N GLU A 634 -9.19 18.50 -5.32
CA GLU A 634 -9.01 19.31 -4.11
C GLU A 634 -8.83 18.43 -2.86
N ILE A 635 -9.49 17.26 -2.77
CA ILE A 635 -9.27 16.29 -1.68
C ILE A 635 -7.80 15.84 -1.68
N ARG A 636 -7.27 15.38 -2.80
CA ARG A 636 -5.86 14.94 -2.91
C ARG A 636 -4.88 16.04 -2.58
N LYS A 637 -5.13 17.23 -3.12
CA LYS A 637 -4.30 18.41 -2.86
C LYS A 637 -4.28 18.77 -1.37
N ASN A 638 -5.41 18.67 -0.68
CA ASN A 638 -5.46 18.90 0.76
C ASN A 638 -4.72 17.81 1.54
N VAL A 639 -4.92 16.53 1.19
CA VAL A 639 -4.18 15.40 1.80
C VAL A 639 -2.67 15.60 1.66
N LEU A 640 -2.19 15.95 0.47
CA LEU A 640 -0.78 16.23 0.21
C LEU A 640 -0.27 17.44 1.01
N LYS A 641 -1.04 18.54 1.08
CA LYS A 641 -0.62 19.75 1.83
C LYS A 641 -0.34 19.47 3.31
N TYR A 642 -1.21 18.71 3.97
CA TYR A 642 -1.00 18.33 5.37
C TYR A 642 0.18 17.37 5.50
N ASP A 643 0.29 16.40 4.58
CA ASP A 643 1.39 15.45 4.60
C ASP A 643 2.75 16.08 4.27
N ASP A 644 2.82 17.15 3.46
CA ASP A 644 4.08 17.88 3.18
C ASP A 644 4.70 18.48 4.46
N VAL A 645 3.86 18.91 5.42
CA VAL A 645 4.32 19.35 6.75
C VAL A 645 4.94 18.18 7.50
N MET A 646 4.21 17.05 7.58
CA MET A 646 4.68 15.83 8.24
C MET A 646 5.90 15.23 7.54
N SER A 647 6.03 15.38 6.22
CA SER A 647 7.12 14.81 5.43
C SER A 647 8.46 15.42 5.80
N ARG A 648 8.51 16.73 6.02
CA ARG A 648 9.74 17.41 6.46
C ARG A 648 10.17 16.94 7.85
N GLN A 649 9.20 16.75 8.76
CA GLN A 649 9.47 16.24 10.10
C GLN A 649 9.95 14.78 10.06
N ARG A 650 9.28 13.94 9.26
CA ARG A 650 9.69 12.55 9.02
C ARG A 650 11.09 12.44 8.43
N GLU A 651 11.45 13.28 7.47
CA GLU A 651 12.77 13.24 6.85
C GLU A 651 13.89 13.42 7.88
N VAL A 652 13.71 14.34 8.83
CA VAL A 652 14.63 14.53 9.96
C VAL A 652 14.65 13.29 10.84
N ILE A 653 13.49 12.84 11.33
CA ILE A 653 13.40 11.73 12.30
C ILE A 653 13.87 10.40 11.71
N TYR A 654 13.49 10.08 10.48
CA TYR A 654 13.90 8.87 9.79
C TYR A 654 15.37 8.93 9.39
N GLY A 655 15.90 10.12 9.06
CA GLY A 655 17.32 10.37 8.88
C GLY A 655 18.12 10.04 10.15
N GLU A 656 17.74 10.63 11.29
CA GLU A 656 18.35 10.33 12.60
C GLU A 656 18.30 8.84 12.90
N ARG A 657 17.11 8.24 12.80
CA ARG A 657 16.89 6.81 13.06
C ARG A 657 17.83 5.94 12.22
N ARG A 658 17.95 6.23 10.91
CA ARG A 658 18.82 5.49 10.01
C ARG A 658 20.29 5.61 10.40
N ARG A 659 20.76 6.81 10.77
CA ARG A 659 22.14 7.01 11.27
C ARG A 659 22.44 6.14 12.49
N VAL A 660 21.49 6.07 13.43
CA VAL A 660 21.61 5.23 14.63
C VAL A 660 21.64 3.74 14.27
N LEU A 661 20.75 3.27 13.39
CA LEU A 661 20.68 1.88 12.94
C LEU A 661 21.90 1.42 12.14
N GLU A 662 22.53 2.32 11.37
CA GLU A 662 23.73 2.03 10.59
C GLU A 662 25.00 1.96 11.44
N GLY A 663 24.89 2.24 12.74
CA GLY A 663 25.99 2.12 13.70
C GLY A 663 26.90 3.34 13.73
N ALA A 664 26.38 4.53 13.40
CA ALA A 664 27.12 5.78 13.55
C ALA A 664 27.63 5.94 14.99
N ASP A 665 28.78 6.58 15.12
CA ASP A 665 29.28 7.02 16.41
C ASP A 665 28.49 8.26 16.84
N LEU A 666 27.79 8.16 17.97
CA LEU A 666 26.95 9.22 18.50
C LEU A 666 27.67 10.04 19.59
N HIS A 667 28.96 9.79 19.86
CA HIS A 667 29.71 10.46 20.94
C HIS A 667 29.58 11.97 20.94
N GLU A 668 29.97 12.59 19.83
CA GLU A 668 29.95 14.05 19.68
C GLU A 668 28.51 14.57 19.72
N GLN A 669 27.57 13.82 19.13
CA GLN A 669 26.16 14.19 19.14
C GLN A 669 25.57 14.19 20.56
N ILE A 670 25.88 13.18 21.37
CA ILE A 670 25.45 13.09 22.76
C ILE A 670 26.07 14.19 23.62
N ARG A 671 27.36 14.48 23.44
CA ARG A 671 28.02 15.60 24.10
C ARG A 671 27.33 16.93 23.76
N HIS A 672 26.99 17.16 22.50
CA HIS A 672 26.23 18.35 22.11
C HIS A 672 24.79 18.37 22.67
N MET A 673 24.12 17.21 22.76
CA MET A 673 22.82 17.13 23.43
C MET A 673 22.94 17.51 24.92
N LEU A 674 24.01 17.06 25.58
CA LEU A 674 24.30 17.41 26.97
C LEU A 674 24.52 18.93 27.13
N ASP A 675 25.34 19.54 26.26
CA ASP A 675 25.59 20.97 26.25
C ASP A 675 24.30 21.77 26.09
N ASP A 676 23.46 21.39 25.13
CA ASP A 676 22.19 22.05 24.84
C ASP A 676 21.24 21.95 26.03
N VAL A 677 21.04 20.75 26.58
CA VAL A 677 20.14 20.50 27.71
C VAL A 677 20.59 21.31 28.92
N VAL A 678 21.87 21.24 29.30
CA VAL A 678 22.41 22.01 30.44
C VAL A 678 22.25 23.51 30.20
N ARG A 679 22.56 23.99 28.99
CA ARG A 679 22.39 25.40 28.63
C ARG A 679 20.94 25.84 28.81
N ASP A 680 19.98 25.04 28.36
CA ASP A 680 18.54 25.37 28.44
C ASP A 680 18.06 25.45 29.89
N TYR A 681 18.50 24.55 30.78
CA TYR A 681 18.20 24.64 32.22
C TYR A 681 18.78 25.89 32.86
N VAL A 682 20.05 26.22 32.58
CA VAL A 682 20.70 27.41 33.13
C VAL A 682 20.04 28.69 32.60
N VAL A 683 19.74 28.76 31.30
CA VAL A 683 19.02 29.91 30.73
C VAL A 683 17.64 30.05 31.36
N GLY A 684 16.89 28.96 31.52
CA GLY A 684 15.58 28.96 32.17
C GLY A 684 15.62 29.48 33.60
N ALA A 685 16.59 29.03 34.40
CA ALA A 685 16.76 29.45 35.79
C ALA A 685 17.28 30.89 35.95
N THR A 686 17.96 31.43 34.92
CA THR A 686 18.58 32.77 34.94
C THR A 686 17.84 33.80 34.07
N ALA A 687 16.69 33.44 33.49
CA ALA A 687 15.97 34.26 32.50
C ALA A 687 15.42 35.60 33.05
N ALA A 688 15.15 35.66 34.35
CA ALA A 688 14.56 36.83 35.01
C ALA A 688 15.24 37.12 36.36
N GLY A 689 15.29 38.39 36.73
CA GLY A 689 15.90 38.83 37.99
C GLY A 689 17.40 39.06 37.92
N TYR A 690 17.99 39.44 39.05
CA TYR A 690 19.44 39.55 39.22
C TYR A 690 20.01 38.22 39.73
N PRO A 691 21.33 38.00 39.70
CA PRO A 691 21.96 36.78 40.22
C PRO A 691 21.56 36.40 41.66
N GLU A 692 21.18 37.38 42.47
CA GLU A 692 20.69 37.19 43.84
C GLU A 692 19.27 36.60 43.91
N ASP A 693 18.47 36.82 42.87
CA ASP A 693 17.06 36.39 42.75
C ASP A 693 16.91 35.03 42.05
N TRP A 694 18.00 34.45 41.51
CA TRP A 694 17.96 33.17 40.80
C TRP A 694 17.67 32.00 41.75
N ASP A 695 16.78 31.11 41.32
CA ASP A 695 16.44 29.88 42.06
C ASP A 695 17.43 28.76 41.73
N LEU A 696 18.62 28.84 42.34
CA LEU A 696 19.68 27.84 42.18
C LEU A 696 19.28 26.50 42.84
N ASP A 697 18.46 26.51 43.89
CA ASP A 697 17.99 25.27 44.52
C ASP A 697 17.14 24.44 43.56
N GLN A 698 16.24 25.10 42.81
CA GLN A 698 15.44 24.47 41.76
C GLN A 698 16.33 23.97 40.61
N LEU A 699 17.31 24.77 40.18
CA LEU A 699 18.26 24.39 39.13
C LEU A 699 19.05 23.12 39.51
N TRP A 700 19.63 23.05 40.70
CA TRP A 700 20.37 21.86 41.15
C TRP A 700 19.47 20.65 41.34
N THR A 701 18.23 20.86 41.81
CA THR A 701 17.26 19.77 41.93
C THR A 701 16.93 19.17 40.56
N ALA A 702 16.77 20.01 39.54
CA ALA A 702 16.54 19.56 38.17
C ALA A 702 17.79 18.87 37.57
N LEU A 703 18.98 19.45 37.71
CA LEU A 703 20.21 18.86 37.16
C LEU A 703 20.53 17.47 37.76
N LYS A 704 20.23 17.27 39.05
CA LYS A 704 20.41 15.97 39.73
C LYS A 704 19.52 14.85 39.19
N THR A 705 18.42 15.15 38.49
CA THR A 705 17.62 14.12 37.83
C THR A 705 18.24 13.68 36.50
N LEU A 706 19.05 14.53 35.88
CA LEU A 706 19.68 14.28 34.59
C LEU A 706 21.00 13.53 34.72
N TYR A 707 21.89 13.98 35.59
CA TYR A 707 23.24 13.42 35.74
C TYR A 707 23.74 13.52 37.20
N PRO A 708 24.78 12.75 37.59
CA PRO A 708 25.33 12.80 38.94
C PRO A 708 26.18 14.07 39.13
N VAL A 709 25.52 15.19 39.42
CA VAL A 709 26.15 16.50 39.67
C VAL A 709 27.18 16.39 40.79
N SER A 710 28.43 16.73 40.51
CA SER A 710 29.51 16.74 41.49
C SER A 710 29.82 18.14 42.03
N LEU A 711 29.43 19.17 41.29
CA LEU A 711 29.58 20.57 41.64
C LEU A 711 28.50 21.02 42.66
N THR A 712 28.92 21.70 43.72
CA THR A 712 28.01 22.34 44.69
C THR A 712 27.87 23.83 44.43
N GLU A 713 26.79 24.44 44.93
CA GLU A 713 26.62 25.91 44.87
C GLU A 713 27.78 26.62 45.58
N GLU A 714 28.28 26.05 46.68
CA GLU A 714 29.40 26.60 47.44
C GLU A 714 30.68 26.68 46.59
N ASP A 715 30.95 25.65 45.78
CA ASP A 715 32.13 25.62 44.90
C ASP A 715 32.11 26.77 43.88
N LEU A 716 30.94 27.11 43.34
CA LEU A 716 30.77 28.22 42.39
C LEU A 716 30.87 29.57 43.07
N LEU A 717 30.31 29.71 44.28
CA LEU A 717 30.40 30.94 45.05
C LEU A 717 31.85 31.25 45.45
N GLU A 718 32.63 30.24 45.80
CA GLU A 718 34.07 30.41 46.08
C GLU A 718 34.83 30.97 44.87
N GLN A 719 34.50 30.56 43.65
CA GLN A 719 35.15 31.06 42.43
C GLN A 719 34.87 32.55 42.16
N VAL A 720 33.71 33.06 42.58
CA VAL A 720 33.31 34.47 42.38
C VAL A 720 33.51 35.36 43.60
N GLY A 721 34.19 34.88 44.64
CA GLY A 721 34.53 35.67 45.84
C GLY A 721 33.48 35.63 46.95
N GLY A 722 32.57 34.66 46.93
CA GLY A 722 31.63 34.34 48.02
C GLY A 722 30.28 35.05 47.97
N GLU A 723 30.01 35.83 46.92
CA GLU A 723 28.75 36.57 46.75
C GLU A 723 28.01 36.12 45.48
N ARG A 724 26.71 35.83 45.61
CA ARG A 724 25.83 35.45 44.48
C ARG A 724 25.79 36.51 43.37
N SER A 725 26.00 37.78 43.71
CA SER A 725 26.08 38.90 42.76
C SER A 725 27.19 38.76 41.71
N GLY A 726 28.23 37.97 42.01
CA GLY A 726 29.33 37.68 41.10
C GLY A 726 29.05 36.56 40.11
N LEU A 727 27.95 35.81 40.27
CA LEU A 727 27.55 34.76 39.34
C LEU A 727 27.04 35.36 38.03
N SER A 728 27.37 34.71 36.92
CA SER A 728 26.87 35.03 35.58
C SER A 728 26.30 33.78 34.92
N THR A 729 25.35 33.97 34.01
CA THR A 729 24.77 32.88 33.23
C THR A 729 25.85 32.13 32.45
N GLU A 730 26.83 32.85 31.90
CA GLU A 730 27.94 32.27 31.14
C GLU A 730 28.85 31.40 32.02
N LEU A 731 29.19 31.87 33.23
CA LEU A 731 30.00 31.10 34.18
C LEU A 731 29.27 29.82 34.63
N LEU A 732 27.97 29.94 34.96
CA LEU A 732 27.16 28.78 35.34
C LEU A 732 27.09 27.75 34.21
N GLN A 733 26.93 28.20 32.96
CA GLN A 733 26.95 27.31 31.81
C GLN A 733 28.29 26.60 31.65
N GLU A 734 29.40 27.34 31.69
CA GLU A 734 30.74 26.77 31.49
C GLU A 734 31.09 25.71 32.54
N GLU A 735 30.87 26.03 33.83
CA GLU A 735 31.22 25.14 34.93
C GLU A 735 30.30 23.91 34.99
N ILE A 736 28.99 24.07 34.80
CA ILE A 736 28.04 22.94 34.85
C ILE A 736 28.20 22.03 33.62
N ILE A 737 28.48 22.59 32.43
CA ILE A 737 28.81 21.77 31.24
C ILE A 737 30.11 21.00 31.46
N GLY A 738 31.13 21.64 32.06
CA GLY A 738 32.39 20.99 32.43
C GLY A 738 32.20 19.82 33.40
N ASP A 739 31.36 20.00 34.43
CA ASP A 739 30.99 18.93 35.37
C ASP A 739 30.25 17.79 34.66
N ALA A 740 29.27 18.12 33.82
CA ALA A 740 28.47 17.15 33.09
C ALA A 740 29.32 16.30 32.11
N HIS A 741 30.27 16.92 31.38
CA HIS A 741 31.22 16.17 30.55
C HIS A 741 32.11 15.25 31.37
N SER A 742 32.59 15.71 32.54
CA SER A 742 33.42 14.89 33.42
C SER A 742 32.63 13.67 33.95
N ALA A 743 31.35 13.85 34.28
CA ALA A 743 30.46 12.76 34.67
C ALA A 743 30.22 11.79 33.51
N TYR A 744 30.05 12.29 32.28
CA TYR A 744 29.89 11.46 31.10
C TYR A 744 31.16 10.63 30.81
N ASP A 745 32.33 11.24 30.94
CA ASP A 745 33.61 10.55 30.74
C ASP A 745 33.86 9.49 31.81
N ALA A 746 33.52 9.78 33.07
CA ALA A 746 33.56 8.78 34.13
C ALA A 746 32.60 7.59 33.86
N ARG A 747 31.43 7.87 33.30
CA ARG A 747 30.45 6.84 32.89
C ARG A 747 30.97 5.98 31.74
N GLU A 748 31.64 6.58 30.76
CA GLU A 748 32.29 5.86 29.66
C GLU A 748 33.46 5.01 30.15
N GLU A 749 34.26 5.50 31.11
CA GLU A 749 35.32 4.72 31.74
C GLU A 749 34.77 3.51 32.52
N GLU A 750 33.64 3.67 33.22
CA GLU A 750 32.97 2.60 33.98
C GLU A 750 32.48 1.46 33.06
N LEU A 751 31.83 1.82 31.95
CA LEU A 751 31.19 0.86 31.04
C LEU A 751 32.14 0.33 29.95
N GLY A 752 33.14 1.14 29.59
CA GLY A 752 34.00 0.95 28.43
C GLY A 752 33.37 1.51 27.13
N ALA A 753 34.22 2.06 26.26
CA ALA A 753 33.79 2.78 25.05
C ALA A 753 32.84 1.99 24.14
N GLU A 754 33.12 0.70 23.88
CA GLU A 754 32.28 -0.14 23.00
C GLU A 754 30.86 -0.32 23.54
N VAL A 755 30.73 -0.55 24.85
CA VAL A 755 29.44 -0.68 25.53
C VAL A 755 28.72 0.67 25.59
N MET A 756 29.46 1.75 25.85
CA MET A 756 28.90 3.10 25.88
C MET A 756 28.29 3.48 24.52
N ARG A 757 29.00 3.24 23.40
CA ARG A 757 28.47 3.50 22.05
C ARG A 757 27.18 2.72 21.78
N GLU A 758 27.07 1.47 22.24
CA GLU A 758 25.84 0.68 22.05
C GLU A 758 24.70 1.15 22.95
N LEU A 759 25.01 1.55 24.19
CA LEU A 759 24.03 2.14 25.10
C LEU A 759 23.41 3.40 24.49
N GLU A 760 24.23 4.31 23.96
CA GLU A 760 23.76 5.52 23.27
C GLU A 760 22.81 5.23 22.15
N ARG A 761 23.17 4.30 21.26
CA ARG A 761 22.30 3.93 20.14
C ARG A 761 20.96 3.41 20.63
N LYS A 762 20.96 2.52 21.63
CA LYS A 762 19.72 1.95 22.19
C LYS A 762 18.86 3.00 22.89
N VAL A 763 19.48 3.88 23.67
CA VAL A 763 18.78 4.97 24.38
C VAL A 763 18.16 5.94 23.38
N VAL A 764 18.96 6.49 22.46
CA VAL A 764 18.48 7.46 21.47
C VAL A 764 17.38 6.87 20.61
N LEU A 765 17.54 5.64 20.11
CA LEU A 765 16.53 4.97 19.28
C LEU A 765 15.21 4.78 20.05
N SER A 766 15.29 4.34 21.30
CA SER A 766 14.11 4.08 22.15
C SER A 766 13.37 5.37 22.50
N VAL A 767 14.10 6.43 22.87
CA VAL A 767 13.51 7.74 23.21
C VAL A 767 12.89 8.39 21.97
N LEU A 768 13.63 8.39 20.85
CA LEU A 768 13.16 8.93 19.57
C LEU A 768 11.87 8.25 19.13
N ASP A 769 11.78 6.92 19.18
CA ASP A 769 10.56 6.20 18.77
C ASP A 769 9.36 6.46 19.65
N ARG A 770 9.56 6.57 20.97
CA ARG A 770 8.46 6.89 21.88
C ARG A 770 7.97 8.32 21.63
N LYS A 771 8.87 9.30 21.61
CA LYS A 771 8.53 10.72 21.38
C LYS A 771 7.92 10.96 20.01
N TRP A 772 8.43 10.31 18.98
CA TRP A 772 7.86 10.40 17.63
C TRP A 772 6.44 9.85 17.56
N ARG A 773 6.17 8.70 18.21
CA ARG A 773 4.80 8.14 18.27
C ARG A 773 3.83 9.03 19.04
N GLU A 774 4.27 9.61 20.17
CA GLU A 774 3.50 10.61 20.91
C GLU A 774 3.19 11.82 20.03
N HIS A 775 4.17 12.33 19.30
CA HIS A 775 3.99 13.45 18.38
C HIS A 775 3.04 13.13 17.22
N LEU A 776 3.13 11.94 16.62
CA LEU A 776 2.18 11.51 15.58
C LEU A 776 0.74 11.51 16.09
N TYR A 777 0.53 11.05 17.32
CA TYR A 777 -0.77 11.05 17.97
C TYR A 777 -1.30 12.48 18.13
N GLU A 778 -0.51 13.40 18.69
CA GLU A 778 -0.90 14.80 18.85
C GLU A 778 -1.13 15.52 17.50
N MET A 779 -0.34 15.18 16.47
CA MET A 779 -0.50 15.74 15.13
C MET A 779 -1.79 15.29 14.43
N ASP A 780 -2.29 14.08 14.72
CA ASP A 780 -3.60 13.62 14.24
C ASP A 780 -4.73 14.48 14.86
N TYR A 781 -4.70 14.74 16.18
CA TYR A 781 -5.68 15.64 16.83
C TYR A 781 -5.60 17.07 16.31
N LEU A 782 -4.39 17.60 16.13
CA LEU A 782 -4.19 18.94 15.61
C LEU A 782 -4.85 19.07 14.23
N ARG A 783 -4.68 18.08 13.36
CA ARG A 783 -5.26 18.07 12.01
C ARG A 783 -6.80 18.11 12.05
N GLU A 784 -7.42 17.43 13.00
CA GLU A 784 -8.88 17.44 13.16
C GLU A 784 -9.38 18.79 13.66
N GLY A 785 -8.72 19.34 14.70
CA GLY A 785 -9.12 20.59 15.36
C GLY A 785 -8.88 21.86 14.53
N ILE A 786 -7.91 21.85 13.61
CA ILE A 786 -7.47 23.05 12.88
C ILE A 786 -8.57 23.65 11.99
N HIS A 787 -9.52 22.83 11.54
CA HIS A 787 -10.62 23.26 10.67
C HIS A 787 -11.56 24.26 11.34
N LEU A 788 -11.66 24.25 12.67
CA LEU A 788 -12.46 25.21 13.44
C LEU A 788 -11.84 26.62 13.41
N ARG A 789 -10.52 26.73 13.21
CA ARG A 789 -9.81 28.02 13.10
C ARG A 789 -9.96 28.69 11.73
N ALA A 790 -10.44 27.95 10.72
CA ALA A 790 -10.78 28.50 9.41
C ALA A 790 -11.86 29.60 9.47
N MET A 791 -12.63 29.66 10.56
CA MET A 791 -13.62 30.72 10.82
C MET A 791 -12.99 32.12 10.92
N ALA A 792 -11.67 32.22 11.19
CA ALA A 792 -10.93 33.48 11.32
C ALA A 792 -10.24 33.96 10.01
N GLN A 793 -10.63 33.46 8.84
CA GLN A 793 -10.04 33.78 7.53
C GLN A 793 -8.53 33.49 7.41
N ARG A 794 -8.00 32.57 8.23
CA ARG A 794 -6.60 32.08 8.12
C ARG A 794 -6.56 30.75 7.37
N ASP A 795 -5.49 30.51 6.61
CA ASP A 795 -5.29 29.23 5.91
C ASP A 795 -4.99 28.12 6.94
N PRO A 796 -5.83 27.07 7.06
CA PRO A 796 -5.64 26.01 8.05
C PRO A 796 -4.34 25.24 7.89
N ALA A 797 -3.82 25.07 6.67
CA ALA A 797 -2.57 24.33 6.45
C ALA A 797 -1.36 25.12 6.95
N VAL A 798 -1.41 26.46 6.88
CA VAL A 798 -0.34 27.33 7.41
C VAL A 798 -0.32 27.30 8.94
N GLU A 799 -1.48 27.37 9.59
CA GLU A 799 -1.58 27.27 11.04
C GLU A 799 -1.19 25.86 11.53
N TYR A 800 -1.63 24.81 10.84
CA TYR A 800 -1.17 23.43 11.08
C TYR A 800 0.35 23.31 11.00
N GLY A 801 0.96 23.90 9.97
CA GLY A 801 2.42 23.93 9.82
C GLY A 801 3.14 24.67 10.93
N ARG A 802 2.57 25.79 11.40
CA ARG A 802 3.15 26.61 12.48
C ARG A 802 3.08 25.90 13.83
N GLU A 803 1.90 25.43 14.22
CA GLU A 803 1.69 24.71 15.48
C GLU A 803 2.43 23.38 15.48
N GLY A 804 2.35 22.63 14.37
CA GLY A 804 3.07 21.38 14.21
C GLY A 804 4.59 21.54 14.28
N PHE A 805 5.15 22.66 13.83
CA PHE A 805 6.59 22.95 13.98
C PHE A 805 6.98 23.28 15.43
N THR A 806 6.14 24.03 16.16
CA THR A 806 6.36 24.27 17.59
C THR A 806 6.36 22.95 18.38
N MET A 807 5.37 22.09 18.14
CA MET A 807 5.28 20.77 18.77
C MET A 807 6.48 19.88 18.39
N PHE A 808 6.90 19.92 17.12
CA PHE A 808 8.07 19.19 16.66
C PHE A 808 9.38 19.65 17.33
N THR A 809 9.55 20.96 17.52
CA THR A 809 10.73 21.50 18.22
C THR A 809 10.73 21.07 19.68
N ALA A 810 9.59 21.21 20.38
CA ALA A 810 9.44 20.74 21.75
C ALA A 810 9.68 19.22 21.89
N MET A 811 9.24 18.43 20.90
CA MET A 811 9.54 17.00 20.84
C MET A 811 11.03 16.74 20.69
N LEU A 812 11.74 17.46 19.81
CA LEU A 812 13.18 17.32 19.64
C LEU A 812 13.95 17.67 20.93
N ASP A 813 13.57 18.75 21.60
CA ASP A 813 14.20 19.15 22.87
C ASP A 813 13.95 18.08 23.95
N GLY A 814 12.72 17.56 24.04
CA GLY A 814 12.39 16.45 24.92
C GLY A 814 13.13 15.15 24.59
N ILE A 815 13.49 14.90 23.32
CA ILE A 815 14.34 13.75 22.94
C ILE A 815 15.75 13.94 23.50
N LYS A 816 16.33 15.14 23.42
CA LYS A 816 17.67 15.42 23.95
C LYS A 816 17.71 15.22 25.47
N GLU A 817 16.78 15.85 26.19
CA GLU A 817 16.70 15.81 27.64
C GLU A 817 16.54 14.38 28.16
N GLU A 818 15.57 13.63 27.63
CA GLU A 818 15.33 12.25 28.07
C GLU A 818 16.49 11.33 27.67
N SER A 819 17.12 11.52 26.50
CA SER A 819 18.27 10.71 26.09
C SER A 819 19.44 10.88 27.06
N VAL A 820 19.77 12.12 27.43
CA VAL A 820 20.79 12.42 28.43
C VAL A 820 20.44 11.80 29.79
N GLY A 821 19.21 12.00 30.26
CA GLY A 821 18.76 11.44 31.54
C GLY A 821 18.82 9.90 31.58
N TYR A 822 18.41 9.21 30.52
CA TYR A 822 18.52 7.75 30.44
C TYR A 822 19.97 7.28 30.37
N LEU A 823 20.85 7.99 29.66
CA LEU A 823 22.25 7.62 29.53
C LEU A 823 22.98 7.54 30.89
N PHE A 824 22.72 8.49 31.79
CA PHE A 824 23.33 8.49 33.12
C PHE A 824 22.66 7.50 34.07
N ASN A 825 21.33 7.36 34.02
CA ASN A 825 20.57 6.68 35.06
C ASN A 825 20.21 5.22 34.76
N VAL A 826 20.36 4.75 33.52
CA VAL A 826 20.04 3.37 33.17
C VAL A 826 21.05 2.40 33.78
N GLU A 827 20.56 1.40 34.51
CA GLU A 827 21.36 0.27 34.98
C GLU A 827 21.70 -0.66 33.79
N VAL A 828 23.00 -0.82 33.55
CA VAL A 828 23.53 -1.65 32.45
C VAL A 828 24.03 -2.99 33.00
N SER A 829 23.57 -4.09 32.41
CA SER A 829 24.14 -5.41 32.65
C SER A 829 24.78 -5.96 31.37
N VAL A 830 26.07 -6.27 31.44
CA VAL A 830 26.82 -6.85 30.32
C VAL A 830 26.81 -8.37 30.46
N LYS A 831 26.19 -9.08 29.52
CA LYS A 831 26.38 -10.53 29.41
C LYS A 831 27.69 -10.79 28.65
N PRO A 832 28.68 -11.48 29.24
CA PRO A 832 29.87 -11.87 28.48
C PRO A 832 29.44 -12.83 27.35
N THR A 833 29.75 -12.46 26.11
CA THR A 833 29.68 -13.35 24.94
C THR A 833 30.65 -14.50 25.18
N THR A 834 30.12 -15.64 25.62
CA THR A 834 30.90 -16.86 25.78
C THR A 834 31.06 -17.50 24.40
N ASP A 835 32.26 -17.42 23.85
CA ASP A 835 32.71 -18.32 22.79
C ASP A 835 32.75 -19.75 23.33
N ALA A 836 31.63 -20.46 23.25
CA ALA A 836 31.57 -21.91 23.06
C ALA A 836 30.12 -22.33 22.83
N ALA A 837 29.83 -22.79 21.61
CA ALA A 837 28.73 -23.70 21.36
C ALA A 837 28.92 -24.97 22.21
N ALA A 838 28.29 -25.01 23.37
CA ALA A 838 27.86 -26.26 24.00
C ALA A 838 26.35 -26.32 23.78
N ALA A 839 25.94 -27.26 22.93
CA ALA A 839 24.55 -27.58 22.71
C ALA A 839 23.90 -28.02 24.04
N GLU A 840 23.17 -27.11 24.68
CA GLU A 840 22.09 -27.49 25.59
C GLU A 840 20.86 -27.80 24.73
N THR A 841 20.66 -29.09 24.50
CA THR A 841 19.38 -29.64 24.10
C THR A 841 18.40 -29.47 25.25
N GLU A 842 17.49 -28.50 25.15
CA GLU A 842 16.15 -28.64 25.74
C GLU A 842 15.13 -28.94 24.64
N PRO A 843 14.12 -29.78 24.92
CA PRO A 843 13.36 -30.49 23.91
C PRO A 843 12.33 -29.57 23.27
N ALA A 844 12.29 -29.57 21.94
CA ALA A 844 11.17 -29.03 21.18
C ALA A 844 9.93 -29.89 21.43
N ASP A 845 9.01 -29.40 22.26
CA ASP A 845 7.65 -29.90 22.34
C ASP A 845 6.79 -29.12 21.34
N ALA A 846 6.84 -29.55 20.08
CA ALA A 846 5.91 -29.11 19.03
C ALA A 846 5.83 -30.15 17.90
N ALA A 847 5.03 -31.19 18.11
CA ALA A 847 4.36 -31.88 17.00
C ALA A 847 3.09 -32.57 17.51
N LEU A 848 1.92 -32.01 17.16
CA LEU A 848 0.71 -32.75 16.76
C LEU A 848 -0.47 -31.79 16.58
N VAL A 849 -0.67 -31.28 15.35
CA VAL A 849 -2.00 -31.23 14.72
C VAL A 849 -1.84 -31.29 13.19
N ALA A 850 -1.99 -32.47 12.60
CA ALA A 850 -2.86 -32.73 11.43
C ALA A 850 -2.56 -34.11 10.82
N ALA A 851 -3.66 -34.81 10.48
CA ALA A 851 -3.78 -36.15 9.88
C ALA A 851 -3.44 -37.31 10.85
N GLU A 852 -4.33 -38.27 11.17
CA GLU A 852 -5.30 -38.91 10.28
C GLU A 852 -6.43 -39.61 11.08
N GLN A 853 -7.68 -39.43 10.63
CA GLN A 853 -8.74 -40.40 10.88
C GLN A 853 -8.67 -41.45 9.76
N ALA A 854 -8.31 -42.69 10.09
CA ALA A 854 -9.09 -43.89 9.78
C ALA A 854 -8.30 -45.17 10.09
N ALA A 855 -9.07 -46.17 10.58
CA ALA A 855 -8.77 -47.61 10.63
C ALA A 855 -7.94 -48.16 11.82
N THR A 856 -8.67 -48.60 12.85
CA THR A 856 -8.41 -49.89 13.55
C THR A 856 -8.77 -51.07 12.63
N PRO A 857 -8.47 -52.35 12.95
CA PRO A 857 -7.78 -52.92 14.12
C PRO A 857 -6.63 -53.90 13.74
N ASP A 858 -5.76 -54.29 14.68
CA ASP A 858 -5.84 -55.63 15.30
C ASP A 858 -4.75 -55.89 16.36
N THR A 859 -5.14 -56.83 17.19
CA THR A 859 -4.68 -57.38 18.46
C THR A 859 -3.21 -57.78 18.67
N ALA A 860 -2.82 -57.56 19.95
CA ALA A 860 -2.23 -58.54 20.88
C ALA A 860 -0.70 -58.71 21.04
N GLU A 861 -0.35 -58.69 22.34
CA GLU A 861 0.65 -59.51 23.03
C GLU A 861 2.14 -59.13 22.95
N GLN A 862 2.54 -58.34 23.95
CA GLN A 862 3.67 -58.65 24.84
C GLN A 862 3.64 -60.12 25.31
N PRO A 863 4.76 -60.76 25.72
CA PRO A 863 5.62 -60.17 26.75
C PRO A 863 7.11 -60.56 26.84
N ALA A 864 7.78 -59.73 27.65
CA ALA A 864 8.74 -60.07 28.71
C ALA A 864 10.10 -60.72 28.38
N GLY A 865 11.13 -60.17 29.03
CA GLY A 865 12.12 -61.03 29.70
C GLY A 865 13.56 -60.56 29.77
N ALA A 866 13.83 -59.61 30.68
CA ALA A 866 14.94 -59.64 31.65
C ALA A 866 16.44 -59.72 31.23
N ARG A 867 17.16 -58.73 31.81
CA ARG A 867 18.49 -58.77 32.45
C ARG A 867 19.77 -58.81 31.58
N ALA A 868 20.52 -57.73 31.77
CA ALA A 868 21.90 -57.39 31.40
C ALA A 868 22.99 -58.30 32.02
N PRO A 869 24.28 -57.97 31.93
CA PRO A 869 25.10 -57.38 30.84
C PRO A 869 26.28 -58.33 30.50
N VAL A 870 27.24 -57.93 29.65
CA VAL A 870 28.72 -58.10 29.83
C VAL A 870 29.45 -57.99 28.47
N THR A 871 30.43 -57.09 28.46
CA THR A 871 31.63 -56.87 27.61
C THR A 871 31.97 -57.84 26.46
N ALA A 872 32.40 -57.28 25.31
CA ALA A 872 33.81 -57.22 24.88
C ALA A 872 34.03 -57.19 23.34
N ALA A 873 34.98 -56.34 22.94
CA ALA A 873 36.01 -56.54 21.90
C ALA A 873 35.64 -56.63 20.39
N LYS A 874 36.03 -55.56 19.68
CA LYS A 874 36.93 -55.48 18.50
C LYS A 874 37.18 -56.76 17.67
N THR A 875 36.96 -56.66 16.35
CA THR A 875 37.95 -56.79 15.23
C THR A 875 37.18 -56.90 13.89
N ALA A 876 37.32 -55.97 12.95
CA ALA A 876 38.36 -55.82 11.90
C ALA A 876 38.20 -56.75 10.68
N ALA A 877 37.96 -56.18 9.48
CA ALA A 877 38.59 -56.48 8.17
C ALA A 877 37.77 -55.90 7.00
N LYS A 878 38.26 -54.82 6.36
CA LYS A 878 38.88 -54.76 5.00
C LYS A 878 37.92 -54.99 3.82
N ALA A 879 37.45 -53.95 3.13
CA ALA A 879 38.12 -53.09 2.13
C ALA A 879 38.23 -53.71 0.71
N LYS A 880 37.67 -53.00 -0.29
CA LYS A 880 38.22 -52.88 -1.65
C LYS A 880 37.71 -51.60 -2.34
N ARG A 881 38.66 -50.94 -3.01
CA ARG A 881 38.66 -49.64 -3.74
C ARG A 881 38.84 -49.97 -5.24
N PRO A 882 38.64 -49.05 -6.22
CA PRO A 882 39.70 -48.09 -6.63
C PRO A 882 39.17 -46.73 -7.17
N ALA A 883 39.82 -45.59 -6.87
CA ALA A 883 40.80 -44.79 -7.67
C ALA A 883 40.12 -43.86 -8.72
N ALA A 884 40.17 -42.52 -8.74
CA ALA A 884 41.16 -41.44 -8.49
C ALA A 884 41.65 -40.80 -9.81
N VAL A 885 41.61 -39.45 -9.94
CA VAL A 885 42.71 -38.53 -10.36
C VAL A 885 42.25 -37.03 -10.38
N ARG A 886 42.96 -36.23 -9.56
CA ARG A 886 43.41 -34.79 -9.60
C ARG A 886 42.62 -33.65 -10.30
N ALA A 887 42.50 -32.51 -9.58
CA ALA A 887 43.08 -31.19 -9.94
C ALA A 887 43.10 -30.25 -8.69
N VAL A 888 44.27 -29.75 -8.26
CA VAL A 888 44.83 -28.37 -8.39
C VAL A 888 44.16 -27.32 -7.49
N SER A 889 44.96 -26.76 -6.57
CA SER A 889 44.65 -25.68 -5.62
C SER A 889 44.51 -24.30 -6.28
N PRO A 890 43.74 -23.38 -5.69
CA PRO A 890 44.06 -21.95 -5.71
C PRO A 890 44.50 -21.45 -4.32
N THR A 891 45.45 -20.51 -4.35
CA THR A 891 46.03 -19.72 -3.26
C THR A 891 45.01 -18.72 -2.64
N PRO A 892 45.30 -18.04 -1.52
CA PRO A 892 44.32 -17.70 -0.49
C PRO A 892 43.54 -16.42 -0.81
N ALA A 893 42.22 -16.48 -0.64
CA ALA A 893 41.39 -15.28 -0.55
C ALA A 893 41.73 -14.51 0.73
N ALA A 894 41.79 -13.19 0.58
CA ALA A 894 42.04 -12.22 1.63
C ALA A 894 41.19 -12.50 2.88
N THR A 895 41.80 -12.35 4.05
CA THR A 895 41.16 -12.37 5.36
C THR A 895 39.95 -11.45 5.38
N ALA A 896 38.75 -12.03 5.35
CA ALA A 896 37.54 -11.35 5.78
C ALA A 896 37.76 -10.94 7.24
N ALA A 897 37.77 -9.63 7.49
CA ALA A 897 37.74 -9.11 8.84
C ALA A 897 36.52 -9.69 9.55
N THR A 898 36.76 -10.45 10.61
CA THR A 898 35.73 -10.99 11.48
C THR A 898 35.02 -9.78 12.10
N ILE A 899 33.77 -9.53 11.71
CA ILE A 899 32.92 -8.57 12.42
C ILE A 899 32.77 -9.15 13.83
N LYS A 900 33.42 -8.53 14.83
CA LYS A 900 33.14 -8.82 16.24
C LYS A 900 31.65 -8.54 16.45
N ALA A 901 30.90 -9.54 16.91
CA ALA A 901 29.54 -9.33 17.36
C ALA A 901 29.56 -8.34 18.54
N ALA A 902 28.77 -7.27 18.45
CA ALA A 902 28.64 -6.29 19.51
C ALA A 902 28.18 -6.96 20.84
N PRO A 903 28.65 -6.49 22.00
CA PRO A 903 28.29 -7.07 23.30
C PRO A 903 26.78 -6.98 23.55
N GLN A 904 26.10 -8.11 23.81
CA GLN A 904 24.66 -8.09 24.08
C GLN A 904 24.33 -7.36 25.39
N LEU A 905 23.91 -6.09 25.29
CA LEU A 905 23.45 -5.29 26.42
C LEU A 905 21.98 -5.59 26.76
N THR A 906 21.71 -5.90 28.02
CA THR A 906 20.36 -5.97 28.59
C THR A 906 20.17 -4.87 29.63
N ALA A 907 19.23 -3.96 29.35
CA ALA A 907 18.81 -2.88 30.24
C ALA A 907 17.28 -2.81 30.30
N LYS A 908 16.73 -2.63 31.50
CA LYS A 908 15.28 -2.61 31.73
C LYS A 908 14.68 -1.36 31.07
N GLY A 909 13.76 -1.55 30.11
CA GLY A 909 13.13 -0.44 29.37
C GLY A 909 13.81 -0.02 28.07
N LEU A 910 14.96 -0.60 27.72
CA LEU A 910 15.68 -0.35 26.45
C LEU A 910 15.69 -1.58 25.50
N GLY A 911 14.89 -2.60 25.81
CA GLY A 911 14.72 -3.76 24.94
C GLY A 911 13.76 -3.47 23.79
N GLU A 912 13.85 -4.25 22.71
CA GLU A 912 12.87 -4.22 21.63
C GLU A 912 11.46 -4.37 22.22
N PRO A 913 10.55 -3.40 21.98
CA PRO A 913 9.19 -3.50 22.47
C PRO A 913 8.54 -4.73 21.85
N ALA A 914 7.76 -5.47 22.63
CA ALA A 914 7.03 -6.61 22.11
C ALA A 914 6.17 -6.14 20.91
N VAL A 915 6.45 -6.67 19.72
CA VAL A 915 5.70 -6.34 18.51
C VAL A 915 4.21 -6.49 18.83
N PRO A 916 3.40 -5.42 18.68
CA PRO A 916 1.99 -5.50 19.01
C PRO A 916 1.37 -6.68 18.28
N LYS A 917 0.69 -7.58 19.01
CA LYS A 917 0.11 -8.80 18.42
C LYS A 917 -0.94 -8.53 17.33
N VAL A 918 -1.38 -7.28 17.17
CA VAL A 918 -2.34 -6.84 16.16
C VAL A 918 -1.96 -5.45 15.66
N LEU A 919 -1.23 -5.37 14.54
CA LEU A 919 -1.10 -4.13 13.76
C LEU A 919 -2.25 -4.04 12.77
N GLN A 920 -2.77 -2.83 12.55
CA GLN A 920 -3.76 -2.54 11.53
C GLN A 920 -3.11 -1.75 10.40
N TYR A 921 -3.34 -2.21 9.18
CA TYR A 921 -2.84 -1.58 7.97
C TYR A 921 -4.02 -0.94 7.25
N SER A 922 -3.93 0.36 7.00
CA SER A 922 -4.91 1.09 6.20
C SER A 922 -4.24 1.62 4.95
N ALA A 923 -4.80 1.27 3.80
CA ALA A 923 -4.34 1.69 2.49
C ALA A 923 -5.54 2.08 1.61
N PRO A 924 -5.33 2.92 0.58
CA PRO A 924 -6.31 3.06 -0.49
C PRO A 924 -6.53 1.69 -1.13
N THR A 925 -7.77 1.22 -1.15
CA THR A 925 -8.15 -0.01 -1.84
C THR A 925 -9.28 0.30 -2.82
N LEU A 926 -9.14 -0.21 -4.05
CA LEU A 926 -10.29 -0.34 -4.97
C LEU A 926 -11.26 -1.43 -4.49
N ASP A 927 -10.80 -2.28 -3.56
CA ASP A 927 -11.55 -3.37 -2.97
C ASP A 927 -11.96 -3.04 -1.54
N SER A 928 -13.18 -3.36 -1.13
CA SER A 928 -13.53 -3.33 0.29
C SER A 928 -12.92 -4.58 0.96
N PRO A 929 -11.98 -4.46 1.93
CA PRO A 929 -11.59 -5.63 2.71
C PRO A 929 -12.66 -5.94 3.76
N GLU A 930 -13.18 -7.18 3.77
CA GLU A 930 -13.88 -7.70 4.94
C GLU A 930 -12.86 -8.20 5.98
N PRO A 931 -13.10 -8.00 7.29
CA PRO A 931 -12.31 -8.67 8.32
C PRO A 931 -12.60 -10.17 8.32
N ALA A 932 -11.56 -10.97 8.55
CA ALA A 932 -11.64 -12.42 8.63
C ALA A 932 -12.73 -12.90 9.61
N ARG A 933 -13.82 -13.46 9.07
CA ARG A 933 -14.80 -14.26 9.83
C ARG A 933 -14.77 -15.71 9.37
N LYS A 934 -14.79 -16.61 10.36
CA LYS A 934 -14.87 -18.07 10.19
C LYS A 934 -16.00 -18.45 9.24
N SER A 935 -15.67 -19.34 8.32
CA SER A 935 -16.49 -19.90 7.24
C SER A 935 -17.95 -20.16 7.62
N ARG A 936 -18.87 -19.51 6.89
CA ARG A 936 -20.21 -20.04 6.63
C ARG A 936 -20.30 -20.32 5.13
N ALA A 937 -20.82 -21.49 4.78
CA ALA A 937 -20.76 -22.10 3.46
C ALA A 937 -21.02 -21.12 2.30
N ALA A 938 -20.07 -21.09 1.37
CA ALA A 938 -20.14 -20.34 0.13
C ALA A 938 -21.38 -20.74 -0.69
N VAL A 939 -22.14 -19.74 -1.14
CA VAL A 939 -23.15 -19.92 -2.18
C VAL A 939 -22.40 -20.18 -3.49
N LYS A 940 -22.72 -21.31 -4.14
CA LYS A 940 -22.13 -21.72 -5.41
C LYS A 940 -22.33 -20.64 -6.48
N THR A 941 -21.24 -20.12 -7.03
CA THR A 941 -21.21 -19.41 -8.32
C THR A 941 -21.79 -20.34 -9.39
N ALA A 942 -22.85 -19.90 -10.06
CA ALA A 942 -23.56 -20.68 -11.06
C ALA A 942 -22.90 -20.48 -12.43
N THR A 943 -22.00 -21.39 -12.81
CA THR A 943 -21.71 -21.66 -14.22
C THR A 943 -22.87 -22.49 -14.76
N VAL A 944 -23.74 -21.92 -15.60
CA VAL A 944 -24.82 -22.69 -16.23
C VAL A 944 -24.27 -23.40 -17.45
N THR A 945 -23.60 -24.54 -17.24
CA THR A 945 -23.55 -25.60 -18.25
C THR A 945 -24.82 -26.42 -18.10
N GLY A 946 -25.67 -26.45 -19.12
CA GLY A 946 -26.94 -27.16 -19.11
C GLY A 946 -26.77 -28.63 -18.75
N ASN A 947 -27.12 -29.02 -17.53
CA ASN A 947 -27.16 -30.40 -17.09
C ASN A 947 -28.62 -30.85 -16.95
N SER A 948 -29.02 -31.75 -17.85
CA SER A 948 -30.38 -32.26 -18.06
C SER A 948 -30.81 -33.23 -16.96
N GLY A 949 -31.08 -32.70 -15.75
CA GLY A 949 -31.72 -33.44 -14.67
C GLY A 949 -33.26 -33.35 -14.75
N PRO A 950 -34.02 -34.43 -14.51
CA PRO A 950 -35.48 -34.40 -14.52
C PRO A 950 -36.02 -33.47 -13.42
N SER A 951 -37.02 -32.65 -13.77
CA SER A 951 -37.69 -31.72 -12.85
C SER A 951 -38.09 -32.38 -11.52
N ARG A 952 -37.95 -31.66 -10.40
CA ARG A 952 -38.27 -32.14 -9.04
C ARG A 952 -39.69 -32.72 -8.90
N ASN A 953 -40.62 -32.29 -9.75
CA ASN A 953 -42.01 -32.75 -9.76
C ASN A 953 -42.32 -33.80 -10.85
N ALA A 954 -41.35 -34.13 -11.72
CA ALA A 954 -41.48 -35.18 -12.71
C ALA A 954 -41.51 -36.58 -12.05
N PRO A 955 -42.08 -37.60 -12.71
CA PRO A 955 -41.97 -38.98 -12.29
C PRO A 955 -40.50 -39.39 -12.14
N CYS A 956 -40.17 -40.12 -11.08
CA CYS A 956 -38.81 -40.60 -10.88
C CYS A 956 -38.49 -41.69 -11.91
N HIS A 957 -37.30 -41.62 -12.51
CA HIS A 957 -36.87 -42.53 -13.58
C HIS A 957 -36.69 -43.99 -13.12
N CYS A 958 -36.65 -44.26 -11.81
CA CYS A 958 -36.54 -45.62 -11.27
C CYS A 958 -37.83 -46.44 -11.35
N GLY A 959 -38.91 -45.91 -11.93
CA GLY A 959 -40.19 -46.63 -12.07
C GLY A 959 -40.99 -46.78 -10.78
N SER A 960 -40.60 -46.11 -9.68
CA SER A 960 -41.26 -46.20 -8.38
C SER A 960 -42.68 -45.59 -8.32
N GLY A 961 -43.14 -44.94 -9.40
CA GLY A 961 -44.41 -44.20 -9.44
C GLY A 961 -44.42 -42.92 -8.58
N LYS A 962 -43.33 -42.61 -7.86
CA LYS A 962 -43.19 -41.39 -7.03
C LYS A 962 -42.56 -40.25 -7.82
N LYS A 963 -42.84 -39.00 -7.42
CA LYS A 963 -42.13 -37.81 -7.95
C LYS A 963 -40.66 -37.84 -7.55
N TYR A 964 -39.76 -37.36 -8.40
CA TYR A 964 -38.31 -37.39 -8.19
C TYR A 964 -37.91 -36.91 -6.79
N LYS A 965 -38.46 -35.78 -6.31
CA LYS A 965 -38.21 -35.23 -4.96
C LYS A 965 -38.62 -36.11 -3.76
N ARG A 966 -39.37 -37.19 -3.98
CA ARG A 966 -39.82 -38.15 -2.95
C ARG A 966 -39.20 -39.53 -3.13
N CYS A 967 -38.20 -39.63 -4.00
CA CYS A 967 -37.43 -40.84 -4.25
C CYS A 967 -35.96 -40.44 -4.34
N HIS A 968 -35.32 -40.54 -5.51
CA HIS A 968 -33.90 -40.19 -5.70
C HIS A 968 -33.55 -38.71 -5.49
N GLY A 969 -34.53 -37.82 -5.42
CA GLY A 969 -34.34 -36.41 -5.04
C GLY A 969 -34.80 -36.09 -3.62
N ALA A 970 -35.00 -37.09 -2.76
CA ALA A 970 -35.37 -36.88 -1.36
C ALA A 970 -34.11 -36.61 -0.51
N PRO A 971 -34.14 -35.59 0.38
CA PRO A 971 -33.00 -35.28 1.25
C PRO A 971 -32.73 -36.45 2.21
N GLY A 972 -31.52 -37.03 2.13
CA GLY A 972 -31.10 -38.21 2.91
C GLY A 972 -30.85 -39.47 2.08
N ASN A 973 -31.07 -39.45 0.77
CA ASN A 973 -30.57 -40.46 -0.17
C ASN A 973 -29.48 -39.84 -1.05
N GLU A 974 -28.28 -39.69 -0.48
CA GLU A 974 -27.00 -39.66 -1.21
C GLU A 974 -26.15 -40.82 -0.71
#